data_AF-A0A093CSV5-F1
#
_entry.id   AF-A0A093CSV5-F1
#
_cell.length_a   1.000
_cell.length_b   1.000
_cell.length_c   1.000
_cell.angle_alpha   90.00
_cell.angle_beta   90.00
_cell.angle_gamma   90.00
#
_symmetry.space_group_name_H-M   'P 1'
#
loop_
_entity.id
_entity.type
_entity.pdbx_description
1 polymer ?
#
loop_
_entity_poly.entity_id
_entity_poly.type
_entity_poly.pdbx_seq_one_letter_code
_entity_poly.pdbx_strand_id
1 'polypeptide(L)'
;EQEEDADSFSKDESETNSRNCLCYVPLGIAFLLLVGAAAATWYFLDYRPWHLEPTVLRFYSGSLQVLNCQYSPDLGQVESRAFWLESAKLQKMLKELIRATELGRYYNSSTVYAFGEGALTFFFWFALQIPESQQKEVTAEKVNTMLHQELSTSFNSSGSLSYQTEYRVNPDSLVLLESSVKDIVVLKSTLGCYRYSYVQEDDVLRLEGPDYLASSCLWHLHSLKGYMIKLHLEWTLPDCRDRLAMYDTAGPLEKHLITSIYGCSRQEPVVEVLSSGPVMSIVWKKAMYSYYDPFILSAQAVPLKACEVNITLREGMELQGKIGTPHYPSYYSPNTQCTWHMTVPSLDYGVTLWFDAYALSRQKHDLPCTQGQWIIQNRRLCGLRTLQAYAERIPVTSSADITVTFTSQISLTGPGVQAAYSLYNQSDPCPGEFLCSVNGLCVPTCDGIKDCPNGLDERNCGMMPNSSALPSLMVCNQQLDCVNGSDEEQCSEGVPCGPFTYRCEDGTCVKKPNPLCDTTADCKDLSDEKQCDCGLQAPLSRIVGGANSVEGEWPWQASLQVRGRHICGGTLVADRWVVSAAHCFQDERLASASIWTVYLGKYFQNATSHTEVSFKVIRLFLHPYYEEDSHDYDVALLQLDHPVIISPLIQPICLPAPSHLFEPGLHCWITGWGALKEGGHISNVLQKVDVQLIQQDICSEAYHYMISPRMLCAGYHKGKKDACQGDSGGPLACKEPNGRWFLAGLVSWGMGCARPDHYGVYTRITQVLGWMNQTMS
;
A
#
# COMPACT_ATOMS: atom_id res chain seq x y z
N GLU A 1 94.86 -37.19 -74.34
CA GLU A 1 94.03 -37.74 -73.26
C GLU A 1 94.44 -37.06 -71.97
N GLN A 2 93.45 -36.79 -71.10
CA GLN A 2 93.46 -36.13 -69.77
C GLN A 2 93.47 -34.59 -69.70
N GLU A 3 92.27 -34.10 -69.34
CA GLU A 3 91.84 -33.11 -68.30
C GLU A 3 92.57 -31.78 -68.00
N GLU A 4 91.71 -30.76 -67.78
CA GLU A 4 91.89 -29.40 -67.20
C GLU A 4 92.82 -28.45 -68.01
N ASP A 5 92.55 -27.15 -68.24
CA ASP A 5 92.03 -26.11 -67.36
C ASP A 5 91.82 -24.76 -68.12
N ALA A 6 91.12 -23.81 -67.48
CA ALA A 6 91.07 -22.34 -67.67
C ALA A 6 90.60 -21.73 -69.02
N ASP A 7 89.42 -21.10 -69.13
CA ASP A 7 88.94 -19.81 -68.57
C ASP A 7 89.28 -18.57 -69.43
N SER A 8 88.23 -17.92 -69.97
CA SER A 8 88.06 -16.45 -70.00
C SER A 8 86.89 -16.00 -70.91
N PHE A 9 86.02 -15.17 -70.31
CA PHE A 9 85.41 -13.92 -70.81
C PHE A 9 84.64 -13.93 -72.17
N SER A 10 83.51 -13.25 -72.38
CA SER A 10 82.64 -12.36 -71.61
C SER A 10 81.57 -11.84 -72.59
N LYS A 11 80.32 -11.61 -72.15
CA LYS A 11 79.43 -10.63 -72.78
C LYS A 11 78.39 -10.14 -71.79
N ASP A 12 78.71 -9.00 -71.18
CA ASP A 12 77.79 -8.07 -70.50
C ASP A 12 77.06 -7.23 -71.56
N GLU A 13 75.74 -7.07 -71.40
CA GLU A 13 74.91 -5.88 -71.70
C GLU A 13 73.44 -6.27 -71.94
N SER A 14 72.67 -6.55 -70.87
CA SER A 14 71.19 -6.35 -70.91
C SER A 14 70.47 -6.33 -69.54
N GLU A 15 71.04 -5.80 -68.44
CA GLU A 15 70.31 -5.77 -67.16
C GLU A 15 70.49 -4.47 -66.35
N THR A 16 70.12 -3.32 -66.93
CA THR A 16 70.27 -2.03 -66.22
C THR A 16 69.10 -1.07 -66.36
N ASN A 17 67.85 -1.57 -66.48
CA ASN A 17 66.66 -0.70 -66.39
C ASN A 17 65.42 -1.30 -65.68
N SER A 18 65.48 -2.52 -65.17
CA SER A 18 64.34 -3.16 -64.47
C SER A 18 64.39 -3.02 -62.94
N ARG A 19 65.56 -2.68 -62.37
CA ARG A 19 65.79 -2.77 -60.91
C ARG A 19 65.37 -1.56 -60.08
N ASN A 20 65.16 -0.38 -60.68
CA ASN A 20 64.71 0.80 -59.92
C ASN A 20 63.18 0.94 -59.84
N CYS A 21 62.39 0.33 -60.73
CA CYS A 21 60.92 0.33 -60.59
C CYS A 21 60.41 -0.65 -59.51
N LEU A 22 61.12 -1.75 -59.25
CA LEU A 22 60.67 -2.74 -58.25
C LEU A 22 60.85 -2.30 -56.79
N CYS A 23 61.70 -1.32 -56.48
CA CYS A 23 61.86 -0.82 -55.11
C CYS A 23 60.83 0.25 -54.70
N TYR A 24 60.26 1.01 -55.66
CA TYR A 24 59.25 2.03 -55.35
C TYR A 24 57.81 1.50 -55.33
N VAL A 25 57.56 0.35 -55.96
CA VAL A 25 56.24 -0.32 -55.93
C VAL A 25 55.80 -0.70 -54.51
N PRO A 26 56.61 -1.35 -53.66
CA PRO A 26 56.20 -1.67 -52.28
C PRO A 26 56.03 -0.41 -51.41
N LEU A 27 56.84 0.63 -51.63
CA LEU A 27 56.70 1.92 -50.93
C LEU A 27 55.43 2.68 -51.36
N GLY A 28 55.08 2.66 -52.64
CA GLY A 28 53.84 3.23 -53.16
C GLY A 28 52.60 2.50 -52.67
N ILE A 29 52.65 1.17 -52.58
CA ILE A 29 51.58 0.35 -52.00
C ILE A 29 51.43 0.63 -50.50
N ALA A 30 52.54 0.72 -49.75
CA ALA A 30 52.50 1.06 -48.33
C ALA A 30 51.93 2.46 -48.07
N PHE A 31 52.30 3.45 -48.90
CA PHE A 31 51.74 4.80 -48.82
C PHE A 31 50.23 4.82 -49.14
N LEU A 32 49.78 4.10 -50.18
CA LEU A 32 48.36 3.97 -50.51
C LEU A 32 47.57 3.25 -49.41
N LEU A 33 48.15 2.24 -48.76
CA LEU A 33 47.54 1.58 -47.61
C LEU A 33 47.47 2.50 -46.39
N LEU A 34 48.49 3.32 -46.14
CA LEU A 34 48.46 4.32 -45.06
C LEU A 34 47.45 5.43 -45.33
N VAL A 35 47.36 5.93 -46.57
CA VAL A 35 46.34 6.92 -46.98
C VAL A 35 44.95 6.30 -46.92
N GLY A 36 44.78 5.05 -47.36
CA GLY A 36 43.53 4.30 -47.25
C GLY A 36 43.13 4.05 -45.80
N ALA A 37 44.07 3.71 -44.93
CA ALA A 37 43.83 3.55 -43.50
C ALA A 37 43.52 4.88 -42.81
N ALA A 38 44.19 5.98 -43.18
CA ALA A 38 43.90 7.33 -42.70
C ALA A 38 42.53 7.81 -43.16
N ALA A 39 42.16 7.56 -44.43
CA ALA A 39 40.84 7.89 -44.96
C ALA A 39 39.75 7.02 -44.31
N ALA A 40 40.00 5.73 -44.07
CA ALA A 40 39.08 4.85 -43.37
C ALA A 40 38.93 5.23 -41.90
N THR A 41 40.01 5.53 -41.19
CA THR A 41 39.95 5.99 -39.79
C THR A 41 39.23 7.33 -39.68
N TRP A 42 39.52 8.29 -40.56
CA TRP A 42 38.74 9.54 -40.64
C TRP A 42 37.27 9.26 -40.96
N TYR A 43 36.98 8.37 -41.90
CA TYR A 43 35.60 8.02 -42.27
C TYR A 43 34.84 7.35 -41.11
N PHE A 44 35.43 6.36 -40.43
CA PHE A 44 34.76 5.59 -39.38
C PHE A 44 34.75 6.28 -38.01
N LEU A 45 35.77 7.07 -37.66
CA LEU A 45 35.88 7.73 -36.35
C LEU A 45 35.36 9.17 -36.35
N ASP A 46 35.34 9.87 -37.49
CA ASP A 46 34.99 11.29 -37.56
C ASP A 46 33.82 11.55 -38.52
N TYR A 47 33.87 11.11 -39.78
CA TYR A 47 32.80 11.42 -40.74
C TYR A 47 31.48 10.68 -40.47
N ARG A 48 31.54 9.36 -40.28
CA ARG A 48 30.36 8.49 -40.12
C ARG A 48 29.56 8.78 -38.85
N PRO A 49 30.15 8.93 -37.65
CA PRO A 49 29.40 9.23 -36.43
C PRO A 49 28.67 10.57 -36.47
N TRP A 50 29.18 11.54 -37.24
CA TRP A 50 28.64 12.91 -37.26
C TRP A 50 27.66 13.20 -38.40
N HIS A 51 27.83 12.55 -39.56
CA HIS A 51 27.00 12.83 -40.74
C HIS A 51 26.01 11.72 -41.10
N LEU A 52 26.24 10.49 -40.64
CA LEU A 52 25.46 9.31 -41.04
C LEU A 52 24.78 8.61 -39.88
N GLU A 53 25.26 8.75 -38.64
CA GLU A 53 24.65 8.13 -37.47
C GLU A 53 23.52 8.98 -36.87
N PRO A 54 22.44 8.34 -36.39
CA PRO A 54 21.44 9.02 -35.57
C PRO A 54 22.08 9.51 -34.27
N THR A 55 21.72 10.73 -33.87
CA THR A 55 22.19 11.33 -32.62
C THR A 55 21.12 11.22 -31.54
N VAL A 56 21.57 11.00 -30.29
CA VAL A 56 20.72 10.90 -29.11
C VAL A 56 20.95 12.13 -28.23
N LEU A 57 19.87 12.76 -27.78
CA LEU A 57 19.92 13.84 -26.80
C LEU A 57 20.01 13.26 -25.38
N ARG A 58 21.09 13.59 -24.67
CA ARG A 58 21.21 13.36 -23.22
C ARG A 58 21.06 14.65 -22.46
N PHE A 59 20.30 14.61 -21.38
CA PHE A 59 20.06 15.75 -20.51
C PHE A 59 20.78 15.56 -19.17
N TYR A 60 21.34 16.64 -18.67
CA TYR A 60 21.97 16.70 -17.35
C TYR A 60 21.38 17.89 -16.61
N SER A 61 21.07 17.71 -15.34
CA SER A 61 20.69 18.80 -14.45
C SER A 61 21.64 18.86 -13.26
N GLY A 62 21.81 20.06 -12.73
CA GLY A 62 22.77 20.27 -11.66
C GLY A 62 22.60 21.60 -10.97
N SER A 63 23.44 21.79 -9.96
CA SER A 63 23.56 23.03 -9.20
C SER A 63 25.03 23.40 -9.06
N LEU A 64 25.29 24.71 -9.01
CA LEU A 64 26.64 25.23 -8.83
C LEU A 64 26.62 26.54 -8.05
N GLN A 65 27.55 26.69 -7.12
CA GLN A 65 27.63 27.83 -6.21
C GLN A 65 28.63 28.88 -6.69
N VAL A 66 28.18 30.13 -6.69
CA VAL A 66 28.95 31.33 -7.03
C VAL A 66 29.33 32.04 -5.73
N LEU A 67 30.62 32.30 -5.54
CA LEU A 67 31.18 32.85 -4.30
C LEU A 67 31.15 34.38 -4.25
N ASN A 68 31.18 35.04 -5.41
CA ASN A 68 31.30 36.51 -5.51
C ASN A 68 29.96 37.23 -5.72
N CYS A 69 28.84 36.51 -5.64
CA CYS A 69 27.49 37.07 -5.74
C CYS A 69 26.62 36.59 -4.58
N GLN A 70 25.76 37.47 -4.09
CA GLN A 70 24.76 37.15 -3.07
C GLN A 70 23.37 37.13 -3.69
N TYR A 71 22.51 36.28 -3.14
CA TYR A 71 21.12 36.21 -3.56
C TYR A 71 20.36 37.51 -3.28
N SER A 72 19.49 37.92 -4.21
CA SER A 72 18.51 38.99 -3.99
C SER A 72 17.09 38.44 -4.21
N PRO A 73 16.06 38.95 -3.51
CA PRO A 73 14.69 38.47 -3.63
C PRO A 73 14.14 38.52 -5.07
N ASP A 74 14.58 39.50 -5.86
CA ASP A 74 14.20 39.63 -7.27
C ASP A 74 14.69 38.44 -8.12
N LEU A 75 15.77 37.76 -7.73
CA LEU A 75 16.25 36.53 -8.39
C LEU A 75 15.38 35.30 -8.11
N GLY A 76 14.47 35.37 -7.14
CA GLY A 76 13.48 34.31 -6.89
C GLY A 76 12.31 34.31 -7.87
N GLN A 77 12.08 35.42 -8.60
CA GLN A 77 10.96 35.59 -9.51
C GLN A 77 11.43 35.47 -10.97
N VAL A 78 11.00 34.41 -11.67
CA VAL A 78 11.36 34.14 -13.08
C VAL A 78 10.94 35.29 -14.02
N GLU A 79 9.89 36.04 -13.65
CA GLU A 79 9.37 37.17 -14.41
C GLU A 79 10.17 38.47 -14.21
N SER A 80 11.05 38.51 -13.20
CA SER A 80 11.80 39.72 -12.89
C SER A 80 12.91 39.98 -13.91
N ARG A 81 13.16 41.26 -14.18
CA ARG A 81 14.28 41.67 -15.05
C ARG A 81 15.63 41.23 -14.48
N ALA A 82 15.77 41.18 -13.16
CA ALA A 82 17.00 40.74 -12.49
C ALA A 82 17.28 39.27 -12.78
N PHE A 83 16.25 38.41 -12.71
CA PHE A 83 16.36 36.98 -13.04
C PHE A 83 16.83 36.78 -14.48
N TRP A 84 16.18 37.42 -15.45
CA TRP A 84 16.54 37.27 -16.87
C TRP A 84 17.96 37.72 -17.18
N LEU A 85 18.41 38.81 -16.56
CA LEU A 85 19.77 39.31 -16.75
C LEU A 85 20.82 38.35 -16.18
N GLU A 86 20.63 37.90 -14.93
CA GLU A 86 21.61 37.01 -14.27
C GLU A 86 21.59 35.59 -14.83
N SER A 87 20.42 35.03 -15.14
CA SER A 87 20.30 33.72 -15.80
C SER A 87 20.99 33.72 -17.17
N ALA A 88 20.82 34.77 -17.97
CA ALA A 88 21.48 34.87 -19.29
C ALA A 88 23.01 34.92 -19.18
N LYS A 89 23.56 35.63 -18.19
CA LYS A 89 25.01 35.67 -17.93
C LYS A 89 25.54 34.31 -17.50
N LEU A 90 24.91 33.67 -16.53
CA LEU A 90 25.34 32.37 -16.02
C LEU A 90 25.13 31.24 -17.04
N GLN A 91 24.10 31.32 -17.87
CA GLN A 91 23.90 30.41 -18.99
C GLN A 91 25.00 30.56 -20.04
N LYS A 92 25.47 31.79 -20.30
CA LYS A 92 26.64 32.04 -21.16
C LYS A 92 27.91 31.45 -20.54
N MET A 93 28.15 31.67 -19.25
CA MET A 93 29.28 31.08 -18.51
C MET A 93 29.25 29.54 -18.61
N LEU A 94 28.11 28.91 -18.35
CA LEU A 94 27.95 27.45 -18.42
C LEU A 94 28.20 26.91 -19.85
N LYS A 95 27.73 27.62 -20.87
CA LYS A 95 27.99 27.28 -22.28
C LYS A 95 29.49 27.34 -22.60
N GLU A 96 30.19 28.36 -22.12
CA GLU A 96 31.63 28.49 -22.32
C GLU A 96 32.41 27.41 -21.57
N LEU A 97 32.02 27.10 -20.33
CA LEU A 97 32.60 26.01 -19.53
C LEU A 97 32.50 24.66 -20.26
N ILE A 98 31.30 24.30 -20.74
CA ILE A 98 31.11 23.02 -21.46
C ILE A 98 31.92 23.02 -22.76
N ARG A 99 31.99 24.15 -23.46
CA ARG A 99 32.77 24.29 -24.70
C ARG A 99 34.28 24.21 -24.53
N ALA A 100 34.80 24.56 -23.35
CA ALA A 100 36.22 24.43 -23.02
C ALA A 100 36.64 22.97 -22.86
N THR A 101 35.71 22.09 -22.50
CA THR A 101 35.97 20.64 -22.37
C THR A 101 35.81 19.88 -23.68
N GLU A 102 36.21 18.60 -23.71
CA GLU A 102 35.96 17.69 -24.84
C GLU A 102 34.46 17.53 -25.16
N LEU A 103 33.58 17.84 -24.20
CA LEU A 103 32.12 17.82 -24.38
C LEU A 103 31.61 18.94 -25.29
N GLY A 104 32.42 19.96 -25.53
CA GLY A 104 32.06 21.12 -26.35
C GLY A 104 31.57 20.75 -27.75
N ARG A 105 32.06 19.64 -28.29
CA ARG A 105 31.66 19.11 -29.61
C ARG A 105 30.22 18.62 -29.61
N TYR A 106 29.74 18.07 -28.49
CA TYR A 106 28.38 17.54 -28.34
C TYR A 106 27.39 18.57 -27.78
N TYR A 107 27.83 19.77 -27.43
CA TYR A 107 26.97 20.76 -26.78
C TYR A 107 25.82 21.20 -27.71
N ASN A 108 24.58 21.07 -27.23
CA ASN A 108 23.39 21.55 -27.93
C ASN A 108 22.84 22.82 -27.28
N SER A 109 22.38 22.72 -26.03
CA SER A 109 21.77 23.84 -25.30
C SER A 109 21.97 23.73 -23.79
N SER A 110 21.89 24.86 -23.08
CA SER A 110 21.88 24.94 -21.63
C SER A 110 20.87 25.99 -21.18
N THR A 111 20.36 25.89 -19.97
CA THR A 111 19.42 26.85 -19.38
C THR A 111 19.58 26.89 -17.87
N VAL A 112 19.62 28.09 -17.31
CA VAL A 112 19.51 28.34 -15.86
C VAL A 112 18.05 28.61 -15.55
N TYR A 113 17.47 27.88 -14.62
CA TYR A 113 16.02 27.92 -14.35
C TYR A 113 15.66 28.44 -12.96
N ALA A 114 16.59 28.46 -12.01
CA ALA A 114 16.33 28.91 -10.65
C ALA A 114 17.61 29.37 -9.93
N PHE A 115 17.41 30.14 -8.85
CA PHE A 115 18.44 30.61 -7.93
C PHE A 115 18.06 30.26 -6.48
N GLY A 116 19.03 29.81 -5.68
CA GLY A 116 18.86 29.52 -4.25
C GLY A 116 19.32 30.66 -3.34
N GLU A 117 18.72 30.77 -2.16
CA GLU A 117 19.05 31.79 -1.15
C GLU A 117 20.40 31.55 -0.47
N GLY A 118 21.05 32.63 0.00
CA GLY A 118 22.37 32.60 0.62
C GLY A 118 23.50 32.96 -0.35
N ALA A 119 24.57 32.15 -0.38
CA ALA A 119 25.60 32.25 -1.41
C ALA A 119 25.00 31.76 -2.74
N LEU A 120 25.04 32.63 -3.76
CA LEU A 120 24.24 32.48 -4.97
C LEU A 120 24.47 31.11 -5.63
N THR A 121 23.50 30.21 -5.48
CA THR A 121 23.53 28.90 -6.13
C THR A 121 22.55 28.95 -7.28
N PHE A 122 22.97 28.57 -8.48
CA PHE A 122 22.08 28.52 -9.63
C PHE A 122 21.84 27.08 -10.05
N PHE A 123 20.61 26.79 -10.44
CA PHE A 123 20.17 25.49 -10.91
C PHE A 123 20.04 25.53 -12.43
N PHE A 124 20.57 24.52 -13.09
CA PHE A 124 20.64 24.48 -14.54
C PHE A 124 20.37 23.09 -15.09
N TRP A 125 20.01 23.06 -16.36
CA TRP A 125 20.07 21.85 -17.17
C TRP A 125 20.78 22.13 -18.49
N PHE A 126 21.41 21.13 -19.07
CA PHE A 126 21.98 21.20 -20.41
C PHE A 126 21.80 19.89 -21.16
N ALA A 127 21.82 19.99 -22.49
CA ALA A 127 21.65 18.89 -23.41
C ALA A 127 22.92 18.68 -24.25
N LEU A 128 23.36 17.43 -24.32
CA LEU A 128 24.41 16.98 -25.23
C LEU A 128 23.78 16.14 -26.34
N GLN A 129 24.16 16.42 -27.58
CA GLN A 129 23.77 15.67 -28.76
C GLN A 129 24.91 14.73 -29.14
N ILE A 130 24.76 13.45 -28.80
CA ILE A 130 25.84 12.45 -28.86
C ILE A 130 25.50 11.40 -29.94
N PRO A 131 26.45 10.99 -30.79
CA PRO A 131 26.27 9.86 -31.70
C PRO A 131 25.95 8.56 -30.94
N GLU A 132 25.05 7.73 -31.48
CA GLU A 132 24.61 6.49 -30.81
C GLU A 132 25.78 5.54 -30.47
N SER A 133 26.80 5.48 -31.32
CA SER A 133 28.03 4.68 -31.11
C SER A 133 28.81 5.06 -29.84
N GLN A 134 28.79 6.33 -29.45
CA GLN A 134 29.54 6.87 -28.30
C GLN A 134 28.67 7.03 -27.04
N GLN A 135 27.39 6.65 -27.11
CA GLN A 135 26.45 6.81 -26.00
C GLN A 135 26.91 6.10 -24.71
N LYS A 136 27.56 4.94 -24.81
CA LYS A 136 28.03 4.20 -23.62
C LYS A 136 29.26 4.83 -22.96
N GLU A 137 30.03 5.64 -23.69
CA GLU A 137 31.27 6.23 -23.20
C GLU A 137 31.08 7.54 -22.42
N VAL A 138 29.96 8.24 -22.65
CA VAL A 138 29.66 9.55 -22.02
C VAL A 138 28.72 9.35 -20.83
N THR A 139 29.23 8.78 -19.73
CA THR A 139 28.48 8.62 -18.47
C THR A 139 28.39 9.94 -17.69
N ALA A 140 27.41 10.06 -16.79
CA ALA A 140 27.26 11.25 -15.93
C ALA A 140 28.50 11.49 -15.06
N GLU A 141 29.13 10.42 -14.57
CA GLU A 141 30.37 10.50 -13.80
C GLU A 141 31.51 11.09 -14.62
N LYS A 142 31.70 10.63 -15.87
CA LYS A 142 32.73 11.16 -16.78
C LYS A 142 32.48 12.64 -17.12
N VAL A 143 31.21 13.03 -17.31
CA VAL A 143 30.83 14.43 -17.53
C VAL A 143 31.13 15.28 -16.30
N ASN A 144 30.79 14.79 -15.11
CA ASN A 144 31.05 15.48 -13.85
C ASN A 144 32.55 15.66 -13.60
N THR A 145 33.37 14.62 -13.82
CA THR A 145 34.82 14.70 -13.67
C THR A 145 35.45 15.69 -14.64
N MET A 146 35.00 15.72 -15.90
CA MET A 146 35.52 16.66 -16.91
C MET A 146 35.20 18.12 -16.54
N LEU A 147 33.97 18.40 -16.11
CA LEU A 147 33.55 19.74 -15.71
C LEU A 147 34.24 20.18 -14.40
N HIS A 148 34.35 19.28 -13.42
CA HIS A 148 35.01 19.56 -12.15
C HIS A 148 36.52 19.81 -12.33
N GLN A 149 37.18 19.05 -13.21
CA GLN A 149 38.58 19.26 -13.57
C GLN A 149 38.78 20.64 -14.19
N GLU A 150 37.92 21.05 -15.13
CA GLU A 150 37.99 22.37 -15.76
C GLU A 150 37.68 23.52 -14.80
N LEU A 151 36.73 23.33 -13.88
CA LEU A 151 36.46 24.29 -12.80
C LEU A 151 37.67 24.42 -11.85
N SER A 152 38.37 23.32 -11.58
CA SER A 152 39.53 23.31 -10.69
C SER A 152 40.77 23.94 -11.34
N THR A 153 41.01 23.68 -12.63
CA THR A 153 42.11 24.31 -13.40
C THR A 153 41.86 25.81 -13.54
N SER A 154 40.62 26.23 -13.79
CA SER A 154 40.24 27.64 -13.87
C SER A 154 40.23 28.35 -12.52
N PHE A 155 39.98 27.65 -11.40
CA PHE A 155 40.07 28.23 -10.06
C PHE A 155 41.52 28.56 -9.63
N ASN A 156 42.49 27.74 -10.06
CA ASN A 156 43.90 27.87 -9.68
C ASN A 156 44.73 28.76 -10.63
N SER A 157 44.24 29.06 -11.83
CA SER A 157 44.96 29.86 -12.83
C SER A 157 44.40 31.28 -12.91
N SER A 158 45.25 32.29 -12.71
CA SER A 158 44.89 33.71 -12.81
C SER A 158 44.91 34.25 -14.25
N GLY A 159 44.51 33.44 -15.25
CA GLY A 159 44.47 33.93 -16.63
C GLY A 159 43.89 33.01 -17.71
N SER A 160 42.95 33.61 -18.47
CA SER A 160 42.66 33.44 -19.91
C SER A 160 41.57 32.45 -20.36
N LEU A 161 40.37 32.53 -19.78
CA LEU A 161 39.12 32.19 -20.49
C LEU A 161 38.08 33.32 -20.34
N SER A 162 37.28 33.60 -21.38
CA SER A 162 36.41 34.79 -21.49
C SER A 162 35.29 34.93 -20.45
N TYR A 163 34.98 33.87 -19.70
CA TYR A 163 33.98 33.87 -18.62
C TYR A 163 34.58 34.19 -17.23
N GLN A 164 35.90 34.23 -17.08
CA GLN A 164 36.59 34.45 -15.79
C GLN A 164 36.50 35.88 -15.26
N THR A 165 35.99 36.84 -16.03
CA THR A 165 36.02 38.25 -15.64
C THR A 165 34.90 38.66 -14.67
N GLU A 166 33.87 37.83 -14.46
CA GLU A 166 32.69 38.23 -13.67
C GLU A 166 32.27 37.27 -12.55
N TYR A 167 32.58 35.96 -12.57
CA TYR A 167 32.13 35.01 -11.54
C TYR A 167 33.26 34.11 -11.01
N ARG A 168 33.33 33.97 -9.68
CA ARG A 168 34.22 33.02 -8.99
C ARG A 168 33.38 31.88 -8.44
N VAL A 169 33.58 30.69 -8.97
CA VAL A 169 32.73 29.51 -8.72
C VAL A 169 33.46 28.53 -7.79
N ASN A 170 32.73 27.84 -6.92
CA ASN A 170 33.28 26.77 -6.09
C ASN A 170 33.23 25.41 -6.83
N PRO A 171 34.37 24.81 -7.23
CA PRO A 171 34.38 23.53 -7.94
C PRO A 171 33.75 22.39 -7.14
N ASP A 172 33.94 22.39 -5.82
CA ASP A 172 33.46 21.34 -4.90
C ASP A 172 31.94 21.41 -4.67
N SER A 173 31.28 22.47 -5.15
CA SER A 173 29.83 22.64 -5.08
C SER A 173 29.09 22.07 -6.29
N LEU A 174 29.79 21.61 -7.33
CA LEU A 174 29.18 21.06 -8.53
C LEU A 174 28.46 19.75 -8.21
N VAL A 175 27.13 19.76 -8.34
CA VAL A 175 26.31 18.56 -8.33
C VAL A 175 25.73 18.37 -9.71
N LEU A 176 25.94 17.19 -10.30
CA LEU A 176 25.49 16.89 -11.66
C LEU A 176 24.85 15.52 -11.71
N LEU A 177 23.60 15.48 -12.18
CA LEU A 177 22.76 14.30 -12.23
C LEU A 177 22.25 14.10 -13.66
N GLU A 178 22.23 12.84 -14.12
CA GLU A 178 21.61 12.49 -15.40
C GLU A 178 20.09 12.65 -15.30
N SER A 179 19.50 13.31 -16.29
CA SER A 179 18.07 13.61 -16.34
C SER A 179 17.42 13.02 -17.58
N SER A 180 16.16 12.64 -17.46
CA SER A 180 15.32 12.19 -18.57
C SER A 180 14.64 13.37 -19.27
N VAL A 181 14.13 13.14 -20.47
CA VAL A 181 13.30 14.14 -21.19
C VAL A 181 12.09 14.53 -20.33
N LYS A 182 11.49 13.59 -19.60
CA LYS A 182 10.32 13.82 -18.75
C LYS A 182 10.64 14.79 -17.62
N ASP A 183 11.79 14.62 -16.96
CA ASP A 183 12.24 15.51 -15.88
C ASP A 183 12.34 16.96 -16.36
N ILE A 184 12.86 17.17 -17.58
CA ILE A 184 12.97 18.50 -18.20
C ILE A 184 11.60 19.08 -18.57
N VAL A 185 10.64 18.25 -19.02
CA VAL A 185 9.26 18.72 -19.27
C VAL A 185 8.60 19.18 -17.97
N VAL A 186 8.79 18.45 -16.87
CA VAL A 186 8.28 18.82 -15.54
C VAL A 186 8.92 20.12 -15.04
N LEU A 187 10.24 20.28 -15.21
CA LEU A 187 10.93 21.53 -14.89
C LEU A 187 10.41 22.71 -15.72
N LYS A 188 10.18 22.53 -17.02
CA LYS A 188 9.65 23.60 -17.88
C LYS A 188 8.22 23.98 -17.52
N SER A 189 7.37 23.03 -17.12
CA SER A 189 5.99 23.35 -16.74
C SER A 189 5.91 24.10 -15.41
N THR A 190 6.86 23.87 -14.50
CA THR A 190 6.87 24.43 -13.13
C THR A 190 7.44 25.86 -13.03
N LEU A 191 7.94 26.42 -14.13
CA LEU A 191 8.54 27.77 -14.19
C LEU A 191 7.58 28.92 -13.79
N GLY A 192 6.26 28.68 -13.78
CA GLY A 192 5.26 29.67 -13.38
C GLY A 192 5.12 29.86 -11.86
N CYS A 193 5.66 28.95 -11.04
CA CYS A 193 5.59 29.02 -9.58
C CYS A 193 6.81 28.29 -8.98
N TYR A 194 7.91 29.02 -8.77
CA TYR A 194 9.11 28.51 -8.10
C TYR A 194 9.23 29.15 -6.72
N ARG A 195 9.46 28.34 -5.69
CA ARG A 195 9.65 28.78 -4.31
C ARG A 195 10.88 28.11 -3.71
N TYR A 196 11.80 28.89 -3.17
CA TYR A 196 12.90 28.39 -2.35
C TYR A 196 12.57 28.65 -0.88
N SER A 197 12.92 27.72 0.01
CA SER A 197 12.74 27.92 1.45
C SER A 197 13.82 27.20 2.26
N TYR A 198 14.33 27.90 3.27
CA TYR A 198 15.28 27.36 4.24
C TYR A 198 14.55 26.93 5.51
N VAL A 199 14.67 25.66 5.90
CA VAL A 199 13.98 25.06 7.05
C VAL A 199 14.93 25.01 8.25
N GLN A 200 14.57 25.69 9.35
CA GLN A 200 15.33 25.70 10.60
C GLN A 200 14.89 24.56 11.54
N GLU A 201 15.71 24.27 12.57
CA GLU A 201 15.53 23.11 13.47
C GLU A 201 14.24 23.19 14.32
N ASP A 202 13.91 24.37 14.86
CA ASP A 202 12.82 24.55 15.82
C ASP A 202 11.52 25.12 15.22
N ASP A 203 11.54 25.48 13.93
CA ASP A 203 10.40 26.13 13.26
C ASP A 203 9.67 25.17 12.32
N VAL A 204 8.35 25.09 12.48
CA VAL A 204 7.46 24.48 11.47
C VAL A 204 7.17 25.52 10.40
N LEU A 205 7.83 25.40 9.25
CA LEU A 205 7.64 26.31 8.14
C LEU A 205 6.39 25.92 7.35
N ARG A 206 5.33 26.72 7.44
CA ARG A 206 4.16 26.58 6.57
C ARG A 206 4.50 27.11 5.18
N LEU A 207 4.41 26.26 4.17
CA LEU A 207 4.69 26.65 2.79
C LEU A 207 3.48 27.38 2.21
N GLU A 208 3.75 28.43 1.43
CA GLU A 208 2.71 29.11 0.66
C GLU A 208 2.09 28.13 -0.34
N GLY A 209 0.75 28.16 -0.41
CA GLY A 209 -0.02 27.38 -1.37
C GLY A 209 0.30 27.78 -2.82
N PRO A 210 -0.06 26.94 -3.80
CA PRO A 210 0.18 27.24 -5.21
C PRO A 210 -0.64 28.45 -5.68
N ASP A 211 -0.07 29.25 -6.60
CA ASP A 211 -0.84 30.29 -7.30
C ASP A 211 -1.96 29.62 -8.13
N TYR A 212 -3.20 30.07 -7.95
CA TYR A 212 -4.37 29.52 -8.62
C TYR A 212 -4.31 29.65 -10.15
N LEU A 213 -3.52 30.59 -10.66
CA LEU A 213 -3.25 30.79 -12.09
C LEU A 213 -2.20 29.83 -12.63
N ALA A 214 -1.34 29.29 -11.79
CA ALA A 214 -0.29 28.35 -12.19
C ALA A 214 -0.85 26.94 -12.38
N SER A 215 -0.38 26.24 -13.41
CA SER A 215 -0.73 24.83 -13.67
C SER A 215 0.20 23.84 -12.96
N SER A 216 1.35 24.31 -12.47
CA SER A 216 2.26 23.55 -11.63
C SER A 216 3.18 24.48 -10.83
N CYS A 217 3.68 23.99 -9.70
CA CYS A 217 4.56 24.72 -8.80
C CYS A 217 5.69 23.81 -8.28
N LEU A 218 6.87 24.37 -8.07
CA LEU A 218 8.06 23.70 -7.55
C LEU A 218 8.52 24.40 -6.27
N TRP A 219 8.50 23.67 -5.15
CA TRP A 219 9.16 24.08 -3.91
C TRP A 219 10.51 23.40 -3.80
N HIS A 220 11.53 24.17 -3.45
CA HIS A 220 12.87 23.70 -3.15
C HIS A 220 13.15 23.98 -1.68
N LEU A 221 13.30 22.92 -0.91
CA LEU A 221 13.54 22.98 0.53
C LEU A 221 14.98 22.61 0.83
N HIS A 222 15.62 23.39 1.70
CA HIS A 222 16.97 23.17 2.16
C HIS A 222 17.07 23.29 3.68
N SER A 223 17.89 22.45 4.31
CA SER A 223 18.09 22.39 5.76
C SER A 223 19.59 22.33 6.14
N LEU A 224 19.90 22.27 7.43
CA LEU A 224 21.24 22.14 7.97
C LEU A 224 21.85 20.76 7.65
N LYS A 225 23.17 20.70 7.43
CA LYS A 225 23.86 19.43 7.23
C LYS A 225 23.70 18.53 8.48
N GLY A 226 23.34 17.27 8.28
CA GLY A 226 23.05 16.31 9.35
C GLY A 226 21.57 16.20 9.73
N TYR A 227 20.71 17.02 9.13
CA TYR A 227 19.25 16.97 9.29
C TYR A 227 18.58 16.46 8.02
N MET A 228 17.39 15.90 8.21
CA MET A 228 16.42 15.53 7.19
C MET A 228 15.29 16.55 7.18
N ILE A 229 14.53 16.60 6.09
CA ILE A 229 13.33 17.42 5.98
C ILE A 229 12.13 16.49 6.14
N LYS A 230 11.30 16.77 7.15
CA LYS A 230 9.97 16.18 7.34
C LYS A 230 8.94 17.11 6.74
N LEU A 231 8.28 16.64 5.68
CA LEU A 231 7.15 17.31 5.05
C LEU A 231 5.86 16.75 5.62
N HIS A 232 4.97 17.62 6.07
CA HIS A 232 3.61 17.30 6.50
C HIS A 232 2.62 17.90 5.50
N LEU A 233 1.84 17.02 4.86
CA LEU A 233 0.81 17.33 3.89
C LEU A 233 -0.55 16.98 4.50
N GLU A 234 -1.46 17.94 4.52
CA GLU A 234 -2.85 17.74 4.93
C GLU A 234 -3.78 18.15 3.79
N TRP A 235 -4.61 17.22 3.30
CA TRP A 235 -5.64 17.53 2.31
C TRP A 235 -6.82 18.21 2.99
N THR A 236 -7.14 19.44 2.57
CA THR A 236 -8.23 20.24 3.15
C THR A 236 -9.59 19.93 2.52
N LEU A 237 -9.58 19.36 1.32
CA LEU A 237 -10.78 19.04 0.53
C LEU A 237 -10.86 17.53 0.30
N PRO A 238 -12.07 16.93 0.37
CA PRO A 238 -12.26 15.51 0.09
C PRO A 238 -12.14 15.14 -1.41
N ASP A 239 -12.43 16.08 -2.32
CA ASP A 239 -12.61 15.81 -3.76
C ASP A 239 -11.54 16.49 -4.63
N CYS A 240 -10.28 16.18 -4.36
CA CYS A 240 -9.13 16.73 -5.09
C CYS A 240 -8.54 15.71 -6.07
N ARG A 241 -7.93 16.13 -7.20
CA ARG A 241 -7.21 15.23 -8.16
C ARG A 241 -5.79 15.69 -8.46
N ASP A 242 -5.30 16.61 -7.65
CA ASP A 242 -3.98 17.22 -7.83
C ASP A 242 -2.88 16.21 -7.60
N ARG A 243 -1.74 16.39 -8.25
CA ARG A 243 -0.58 15.52 -8.03
C ARG A 243 0.50 16.28 -7.28
N LEU A 244 0.93 15.75 -6.15
CA LEU A 244 2.16 16.17 -5.47
C LEU A 244 3.21 15.07 -5.59
N ALA A 245 4.36 15.41 -6.13
CA ALA A 245 5.51 14.52 -6.22
C ALA A 245 6.65 15.08 -5.37
N MET A 246 7.19 14.25 -4.48
CA MET A 246 8.27 14.60 -3.57
C MET A 246 9.56 13.90 -4.00
N TYR A 247 10.66 14.64 -4.04
CA TYR A 247 11.95 14.16 -4.51
C TYR A 247 13.03 14.40 -3.46
N ASP A 248 13.97 13.46 -3.40
CA ASP A 248 15.07 13.44 -2.43
C ASP A 248 16.29 14.28 -2.86
N THR A 249 16.08 15.15 -3.85
CA THR A 249 17.14 16.01 -4.40
C THR A 249 16.58 17.39 -4.67
N ALA A 250 17.49 18.30 -4.97
CA ALA A 250 17.24 19.66 -5.40
C ALA A 250 16.26 19.82 -6.60
N GLY A 251 16.06 18.76 -7.40
CA GLY A 251 15.22 18.82 -8.60
C GLY A 251 14.35 17.57 -8.80
N PRO A 252 13.36 17.66 -9.72
CA PRO A 252 12.41 16.59 -9.97
C PRO A 252 13.00 15.52 -10.88
N LEU A 253 13.83 14.66 -10.31
CA LEU A 253 14.46 13.53 -11.00
C LEU A 253 13.71 12.24 -10.72
N GLU A 254 13.18 11.57 -11.75
CA GLU A 254 12.42 10.32 -11.58
C GLU A 254 13.19 9.25 -10.76
N LYS A 255 14.51 9.15 -10.89
CA LYS A 255 15.35 8.21 -10.11
C LYS A 255 15.40 8.52 -8.61
N HIS A 256 15.08 9.74 -8.20
CA HIS A 256 15.10 10.24 -6.82
C HIS A 256 13.71 10.61 -6.31
N LEU A 257 12.65 10.12 -6.96
CA LEU A 257 11.28 10.27 -6.48
C LEU A 257 11.09 9.48 -5.18
N ILE A 258 10.72 10.17 -4.10
CA ILE A 258 10.38 9.56 -2.80
C ILE A 258 9.00 8.93 -2.88
N THR A 259 8.01 9.73 -3.25
CA THR A 259 6.62 9.30 -3.42
C THR A 259 5.88 10.29 -4.32
N SER A 260 4.79 9.84 -4.92
CA SER A 260 3.88 10.65 -5.72
C SER A 260 2.47 10.40 -5.25
N ILE A 261 1.87 11.42 -4.64
CA ILE A 261 0.54 11.37 -4.06
C ILE A 261 -0.41 12.07 -5.02
N TYR A 262 -1.53 11.42 -5.30
CA TYR A 262 -2.64 12.02 -6.02
C TYR A 262 -3.73 12.35 -5.00
N GLY A 263 -4.30 13.53 -5.14
CA GLY A 263 -5.53 13.88 -4.45
C GLY A 263 -6.62 12.87 -4.78
N CYS A 264 -7.46 12.40 -3.87
CA CYS A 264 -7.43 12.42 -2.41
C CYS A 264 -7.70 10.94 -2.01
N SER A 265 -6.73 10.22 -1.43
CA SER A 265 -7.02 8.89 -0.87
C SER A 265 -7.89 9.09 0.36
N ARG A 266 -9.13 8.59 0.36
CA ARG A 266 -10.03 8.62 1.53
C ARG A 266 -9.43 7.96 2.77
N GLN A 267 -8.39 7.15 2.60
CA GLN A 267 -7.72 6.39 3.64
C GLN A 267 -6.60 7.19 4.33
N GLU A 268 -6.03 8.24 3.70
CA GLU A 268 -4.88 9.00 4.24
C GLU A 268 -5.03 10.53 4.00
N PRO A 269 -5.84 11.24 4.81
CA PRO A 269 -6.02 12.69 4.67
C PRO A 269 -4.76 13.49 5.05
N VAL A 270 -3.89 12.89 5.86
CA VAL A 270 -2.63 13.46 6.32
C VAL A 270 -1.50 12.51 5.94
N VAL A 271 -0.49 13.04 5.26
CA VAL A 271 0.69 12.28 4.86
C VAL A 271 1.94 13.00 5.30
N GLU A 272 2.86 12.26 5.92
CA GLU A 272 4.15 12.77 6.33
C GLU A 272 5.27 12.06 5.56
N VAL A 273 6.19 12.83 4.97
CA VAL A 273 7.26 12.31 4.10
C VAL A 273 8.62 12.82 4.56
N LEU A 274 9.61 11.92 4.64
CA LEU A 274 10.98 12.23 5.02
C LEU A 274 11.93 12.18 3.83
N SER A 275 12.82 13.17 3.72
CA SER A 275 14.00 13.10 2.85
C SER A 275 15.14 12.30 3.51
N SER A 276 16.10 11.81 2.72
CA SER A 276 17.29 11.12 3.21
C SER A 276 18.37 12.07 3.73
N GLY A 277 18.25 13.37 3.39
CA GLY A 277 19.23 14.39 3.75
C GLY A 277 18.63 15.80 3.79
N PRO A 278 19.47 16.85 3.72
CA PRO A 278 19.05 18.21 4.01
C PRO A 278 18.36 18.91 2.83
N VAL A 279 18.03 18.19 1.76
CA VAL A 279 17.44 18.77 0.55
C VAL A 279 16.22 17.96 0.13
N MET A 280 15.14 18.65 -0.25
CA MET A 280 13.92 18.04 -0.75
C MET A 280 13.29 18.97 -1.79
N SER A 281 12.78 18.42 -2.89
CA SER A 281 11.98 19.21 -3.83
C SER A 281 10.58 18.62 -3.99
N ILE A 282 9.60 19.51 -4.17
CA ILE A 282 8.18 19.15 -4.23
C ILE A 282 7.61 19.76 -5.50
N VAL A 283 6.99 18.93 -6.33
CA VAL A 283 6.29 19.38 -7.54
C VAL A 283 4.80 19.17 -7.34
N TRP A 284 4.04 20.26 -7.40
CA TRP A 284 2.59 20.21 -7.52
C TRP A 284 2.18 20.40 -8.98
N LYS A 285 1.17 19.65 -9.42
CA LYS A 285 0.51 19.84 -10.71
C LYS A 285 -1.00 19.88 -10.52
N LYS A 286 -1.61 20.96 -11.01
CA LYS A 286 -3.06 21.20 -10.96
C LYS A 286 -3.82 20.17 -11.81
N ALA A 287 -4.90 19.62 -11.27
CA ALA A 287 -5.86 18.83 -12.03
C ALA A 287 -6.84 19.72 -12.84
N MET A 288 -7.73 19.12 -13.63
CA MET A 288 -8.69 19.85 -14.48
C MET A 288 -9.70 20.75 -13.72
N TYR A 289 -9.84 20.59 -12.40
CA TYR A 289 -10.84 21.32 -11.60
C TYR A 289 -10.16 22.38 -10.71
N SER A 290 -10.75 23.58 -10.63
CA SER A 290 -10.18 24.72 -9.92
C SER A 290 -10.76 24.83 -8.52
N TYR A 291 -9.98 24.47 -7.51
CA TYR A 291 -10.31 24.71 -6.10
C TYR A 291 -9.38 25.78 -5.49
N TYR A 292 -9.83 26.43 -4.42
CA TYR A 292 -8.97 27.27 -3.56
C TYR A 292 -8.31 26.37 -2.51
N ASP A 293 -6.98 26.50 -2.35
CA ASP A 293 -6.13 25.80 -1.37
C ASP A 293 -6.49 24.32 -1.07
N PRO A 294 -6.24 23.39 -2.01
CA PRO A 294 -6.64 21.98 -1.87
C PRO A 294 -5.87 21.22 -0.78
N PHE A 295 -4.76 21.77 -0.29
CA PHE A 295 -3.94 21.16 0.75
C PHE A 295 -3.14 22.20 1.52
N ILE A 296 -2.66 21.79 2.69
CA ILE A 296 -1.71 22.51 3.53
C ILE A 296 -0.37 21.76 3.48
N LEU A 297 0.71 22.47 3.19
CA LEU A 297 2.08 21.97 3.28
C LEU A 297 2.81 22.66 4.43
N SER A 298 3.49 21.86 5.25
CA SER A 298 4.42 22.36 6.26
C SER A 298 5.69 21.50 6.29
N ALA A 299 6.84 22.12 6.53
CA ALA A 299 8.14 21.47 6.55
C ALA A 299 8.84 21.73 7.89
N GLN A 300 9.52 20.70 8.40
CA GLN A 300 10.29 20.74 9.63
C GLN A 300 11.64 20.05 9.43
N ALA A 301 12.72 20.56 10.03
CA ALA A 301 14.00 19.88 10.05
C ALA A 301 14.06 18.86 11.21
N VAL A 302 14.47 17.64 10.92
CA VAL A 302 14.49 16.53 11.89
C VAL A 302 15.87 15.87 11.88
N PRO A 303 16.48 15.55 13.03
CA PRO A 303 17.80 14.95 13.07
C PRO A 303 17.83 13.55 12.45
N LEU A 304 18.93 13.19 11.80
CA LEU A 304 19.13 11.87 11.20
C LEU A 304 19.26 10.80 12.29
N LYS A 305 18.27 9.91 12.43
CA LYS A 305 18.25 8.88 13.48
C LYS A 305 18.69 7.52 12.94
N ALA A 306 19.82 7.02 13.44
CA ALA A 306 20.23 5.64 13.20
C ALA A 306 19.25 4.65 13.85
N CYS A 307 18.96 3.56 13.15
CA CYS A 307 17.89 2.61 13.49
C CYS A 307 18.49 1.23 13.82
N GLU A 308 19.58 1.22 14.58
CA GLU A 308 20.22 0.00 15.08
C GLU A 308 19.85 -0.21 16.56
N VAL A 309 19.21 -1.33 16.87
CA VAL A 309 18.69 -1.62 18.21
C VAL A 309 18.95 -3.07 18.59
N ASN A 310 19.47 -3.28 19.80
CA ASN A 310 19.62 -4.61 20.40
C ASN A 310 18.42 -4.90 21.29
N ILE A 311 17.76 -6.03 21.08
CA ILE A 311 16.53 -6.43 21.76
C ILE A 311 16.75 -7.80 22.40
N THR A 312 16.68 -7.86 23.72
CA THR A 312 16.71 -9.13 24.47
C THR A 312 15.29 -9.57 24.78
N LEU A 313 14.85 -10.72 24.27
CA LEU A 313 13.50 -11.24 24.51
C LEU A 313 13.40 -11.93 25.86
N ARG A 314 12.27 -11.76 26.54
CA ARG A 314 11.94 -12.39 27.82
C ARG A 314 11.24 -13.71 27.59
N GLU A 315 11.35 -14.66 28.53
CA GLU A 315 10.57 -15.90 28.47
C GLU A 315 9.07 -15.57 28.60
N GLY A 316 8.29 -15.90 27.56
CA GLY A 316 6.86 -15.62 27.48
C GLY A 316 6.37 -15.53 26.03
N MET A 317 5.20 -16.10 25.76
CA MET A 317 4.55 -16.13 24.43
C MET A 317 3.74 -14.85 24.14
N GLU A 318 3.64 -13.94 25.10
CA GLU A 318 2.95 -12.67 24.93
C GLU A 318 3.71 -11.70 24.01
N LEU A 319 2.99 -10.72 23.48
CA LEU A 319 3.55 -9.66 22.65
C LEU A 319 4.52 -8.80 23.47
N GLN A 320 5.80 -8.73 23.07
CA GLN A 320 6.84 -8.11 23.89
C GLN A 320 7.17 -6.67 23.49
N GLY A 321 6.89 -6.29 22.25
CA GLY A 321 7.17 -4.93 21.75
C GLY A 321 6.94 -4.79 20.24
N LYS A 322 7.39 -3.65 19.70
CA LYS A 322 7.28 -3.32 18.28
C LYS A 322 8.60 -2.78 17.74
N ILE A 323 8.92 -3.17 16.50
CA ILE A 323 10.00 -2.62 15.68
C ILE A 323 9.39 -1.88 14.50
N GLY A 324 10.08 -0.89 13.95
CA GLY A 324 9.56 -0.17 12.80
C GLY A 324 10.52 0.89 12.28
N THR A 325 10.15 1.46 11.14
CA THR A 325 10.91 2.52 10.49
C THR A 325 10.93 3.81 11.33
N PRO A 326 11.97 4.67 11.19
CA PRO A 326 12.05 5.93 11.91
C PRO A 326 10.80 6.81 11.68
N HIS A 327 10.33 7.48 12.73
CA HIS A 327 9.17 8.38 12.69
C HIS A 327 7.87 7.77 12.15
N TYR A 328 7.66 6.46 12.31
CA TYR A 328 6.36 5.83 12.03
C TYR A 328 5.21 6.64 12.69
N PRO A 329 4.11 6.95 11.97
CA PRO A 329 3.68 6.37 10.68
C PRO A 329 4.19 7.09 9.41
N SER A 330 5.06 8.09 9.52
CA SER A 330 5.58 8.82 8.35
C SER A 330 6.24 7.89 7.33
N TYR A 331 6.21 8.26 6.04
CA TYR A 331 6.97 7.59 4.99
C TYR A 331 8.46 7.62 5.36
N TYR A 332 9.09 6.44 5.30
CA TYR A 332 10.50 6.31 5.60
C TYR A 332 11.34 6.93 4.48
N SER A 333 12.51 7.46 4.82
CA SER A 333 13.37 8.13 3.84
C SER A 333 14.02 7.13 2.87
N PRO A 334 14.43 7.58 1.67
CA PRO A 334 15.38 6.82 0.85
C PRO A 334 16.67 6.53 1.64
N ASN A 335 17.37 5.46 1.26
CA ASN A 335 18.57 4.95 1.95
C ASN A 335 18.39 4.64 3.46
N THR A 336 17.15 4.43 3.93
CA THR A 336 16.90 3.93 5.28
C THR A 336 17.50 2.53 5.43
N GLN A 337 18.31 2.35 6.46
CA GLN A 337 18.81 1.06 6.91
C GLN A 337 18.54 0.92 8.42
N CYS A 338 17.68 -0.03 8.76
CA CYS A 338 17.39 -0.41 10.14
C CYS A 338 17.90 -1.82 10.40
N THR A 339 18.57 -2.04 11.53
CA THR A 339 19.07 -3.36 11.93
C THR A 339 18.65 -3.64 13.36
N TRP A 340 17.91 -4.74 13.56
CA TRP A 340 17.51 -5.22 14.87
C TRP A 340 18.25 -6.52 15.17
N HIS A 341 19.02 -6.51 16.27
CA HIS A 341 19.70 -7.69 16.80
C HIS A 341 18.86 -8.24 17.95
N MET A 342 18.21 -9.37 17.72
CA MET A 342 17.26 -9.98 18.65
C MET A 342 17.90 -11.21 19.31
N THR A 343 18.02 -11.21 20.64
CA THR A 343 18.56 -12.35 21.40
C THR A 343 17.43 -13.12 22.07
N VAL A 344 17.28 -14.41 21.74
CA VAL A 344 16.27 -15.31 22.35
C VAL A 344 16.79 -15.98 23.63
N PRO A 345 15.92 -16.30 24.60
CA PRO A 345 16.33 -16.89 25.89
C PRO A 345 16.75 -18.37 25.80
N SER A 346 16.11 -19.15 24.92
CA SER A 346 16.42 -20.57 24.66
C SER A 346 16.31 -20.87 23.17
N LEU A 347 17.03 -21.90 22.72
CA LEU A 347 16.94 -22.45 21.36
C LEU A 347 15.62 -23.17 21.09
N ASP A 348 14.83 -23.49 22.12
CA ASP A 348 13.50 -24.07 21.95
C ASP A 348 12.48 -23.06 21.37
N TYR A 349 12.79 -21.77 21.47
CA TYR A 349 11.95 -20.69 20.99
C TYR A 349 12.41 -20.13 19.65
N GLY A 350 11.45 -19.77 18.81
CA GLY A 350 11.64 -18.91 17.65
C GLY A 350 11.02 -17.53 17.86
N VAL A 351 11.25 -16.61 16.93
CA VAL A 351 10.67 -15.25 16.96
C VAL A 351 9.59 -15.12 15.89
N THR A 352 8.44 -14.56 16.25
CA THR A 352 7.38 -14.20 15.30
C THR A 352 7.35 -12.68 15.12
N LEU A 353 7.35 -12.23 13.86
CA LEU A 353 7.11 -10.83 13.49
C LEU A 353 5.70 -10.70 12.92
N TRP A 354 4.86 -9.95 13.62
CA TRP A 354 3.45 -9.71 13.29
C TRP A 354 3.31 -8.40 12.52
N PHE A 355 2.64 -8.47 11.37
CA PHE A 355 2.34 -7.33 10.51
C PHE A 355 0.83 -7.27 10.24
N ASP A 356 0.23 -6.09 10.44
CA ASP A 356 -1.22 -5.93 10.27
C ASP A 356 -1.63 -5.80 8.79
N ALA A 357 -0.81 -5.11 7.98
CA ALA A 357 -1.12 -4.79 6.58
C ALA A 357 0.12 -4.84 5.67
N TYR A 358 1.05 -5.76 5.96
CA TYR A 358 2.33 -5.86 5.26
C TYR A 358 2.84 -7.30 5.27
N ALA A 359 2.95 -7.92 4.10
CA ALA A 359 3.46 -9.27 3.93
C ALA A 359 4.91 -9.26 3.42
N LEU A 360 5.66 -10.30 3.79
CA LEU A 360 6.98 -10.55 3.25
C LEU A 360 6.90 -11.65 2.19
N SER A 361 7.47 -11.40 1.02
CA SER A 361 7.47 -12.36 -0.08
C SER A 361 8.88 -12.57 -0.64
N ARG A 362 9.14 -13.79 -1.12
CA ARG A 362 10.41 -14.10 -1.81
C ARG A 362 10.31 -13.62 -3.25
N GLN A 363 11.18 -12.69 -3.63
CA GLN A 363 11.27 -12.20 -5.00
C GLN A 363 12.56 -12.70 -5.68
N LYS A 364 12.54 -12.79 -7.02
CA LYS A 364 13.74 -13.13 -7.80
C LYS A 364 14.83 -12.09 -7.57
N HIS A 365 16.09 -12.53 -7.57
CA HIS A 365 17.23 -11.67 -7.25
C HIS A 365 17.35 -10.45 -8.17
N ASP A 366 16.91 -10.57 -9.43
CA ASP A 366 17.04 -9.54 -10.45
C ASP A 366 16.04 -8.37 -10.33
N LEU A 367 15.01 -8.50 -9.48
CA LEU A 367 13.98 -7.46 -9.29
C LEU A 367 14.25 -6.65 -8.01
N PRO A 368 14.17 -5.30 -8.06
CA PRO A 368 14.30 -4.46 -6.87
C PRO A 368 13.04 -4.53 -6.00
N CYS A 369 13.19 -4.51 -4.67
CA CYS A 369 12.06 -4.43 -3.75
C CYS A 369 11.56 -2.98 -3.67
N THR A 370 10.31 -2.72 -4.07
CA THR A 370 9.76 -1.35 -4.10
C THR A 370 9.29 -0.84 -2.74
N GLN A 371 8.83 -1.73 -1.85
CA GLN A 371 8.31 -1.36 -0.53
C GLN A 371 9.26 -1.78 0.60
N GLY A 372 10.57 -1.75 0.31
CA GLY A 372 11.63 -2.13 1.22
C GLY A 372 12.02 -3.62 1.12
N GLN A 373 13.30 -3.86 1.34
CA GLN A 373 13.92 -5.18 1.40
C GLN A 373 14.11 -5.57 2.87
N TRP A 374 13.78 -6.81 3.19
CA TRP A 374 14.05 -7.43 4.48
C TRP A 374 15.11 -8.51 4.31
N ILE A 375 16.12 -8.49 5.16
CA ILE A 375 17.13 -9.53 5.29
C ILE A 375 16.97 -10.13 6.68
N ILE A 376 16.46 -11.37 6.73
CA ILE A 376 16.23 -12.10 7.97
C ILE A 376 17.10 -13.35 7.92
N GLN A 377 18.10 -13.48 8.80
CA GLN A 377 19.03 -14.63 8.82
C GLN A 377 19.58 -14.97 7.42
N ASN A 378 20.08 -13.96 6.68
CA ASN A 378 20.56 -14.06 5.29
C ASN A 378 19.51 -14.42 4.21
N ARG A 379 18.22 -14.49 4.54
CA ARG A 379 17.14 -14.62 3.56
C ARG A 379 16.69 -13.25 3.08
N ARG A 380 16.77 -12.99 1.77
CA ARG A 380 16.20 -11.79 1.14
C ARG A 380 14.70 -11.96 0.91
N LEU A 381 13.92 -11.06 1.48
CA LEU A 381 12.48 -10.94 1.32
C LEU A 381 12.16 -9.50 0.87
N CYS A 382 11.12 -9.33 0.05
CA CYS A 382 10.60 -8.03 -0.33
C CYS A 382 9.25 -7.80 0.35
N GLY A 383 9.02 -6.58 0.80
CA GLY A 383 7.75 -6.17 1.36
C GLY A 383 6.66 -6.02 0.31
N LEU A 384 5.43 -6.35 0.70
CA LEU A 384 4.21 -6.12 -0.06
C LEU A 384 3.10 -5.67 0.90
N ARG A 385 2.45 -4.55 0.62
CA ARG A 385 1.27 -4.10 1.36
C ARG A 385 0.08 -5.00 1.04
N THR A 386 -0.54 -5.55 2.08
CA THR A 386 -1.68 -6.47 2.00
C THR A 386 -2.78 -6.02 2.95
N LEU A 387 -4.03 -6.41 2.67
CA LEU A 387 -5.16 -6.17 3.58
C LEU A 387 -5.32 -7.28 4.63
N GLN A 388 -4.53 -8.35 4.50
CA GLN A 388 -4.52 -9.48 5.41
C GLN A 388 -3.33 -9.38 6.37
N ALA A 389 -3.57 -9.76 7.62
CA ALA A 389 -2.54 -9.95 8.62
C ALA A 389 -1.52 -11.00 8.14
N TYR A 390 -0.27 -10.80 8.52
CA TYR A 390 0.84 -11.66 8.13
C TYR A 390 1.81 -11.82 9.29
N ALA A 391 2.31 -13.04 9.49
CA ALA A 391 3.27 -13.36 10.53
C ALA A 391 4.49 -14.07 9.93
N GLU A 392 5.68 -13.43 9.96
CA GLU A 392 6.92 -14.11 9.60
C GLU A 392 7.49 -14.81 10.83
N ARG A 393 7.55 -16.13 10.77
CA ARG A 393 8.11 -16.98 11.84
C ARG A 393 9.57 -17.31 11.54
N ILE A 394 10.45 -16.96 12.47
CA ILE A 394 11.89 -17.06 12.34
C ILE A 394 12.38 -18.16 13.29
N PRO A 395 12.74 -19.35 12.76
CA PRO A 395 13.28 -20.43 13.59
C PRO A 395 14.70 -20.13 14.04
N VAL A 396 15.08 -20.67 15.19
CA VAL A 396 16.42 -20.51 15.76
C VAL A 396 17.09 -21.87 15.79
N THR A 397 18.13 -22.06 14.98
CA THR A 397 18.76 -23.38 14.77
C THR A 397 20.17 -23.50 15.33
N SER A 398 20.95 -22.41 15.39
CA SER A 398 22.38 -22.46 15.72
C SER A 398 22.87 -21.40 16.71
N SER A 399 22.31 -20.20 16.69
CA SER A 399 22.68 -19.08 17.57
C SER A 399 21.45 -18.41 18.15
N ALA A 400 21.49 -18.06 19.43
CA ALA A 400 20.42 -17.32 20.10
C ALA A 400 20.22 -15.89 19.54
N ASP A 401 21.19 -15.39 18.78
CA ASP A 401 21.11 -14.08 18.14
C ASP A 401 20.53 -14.18 16.72
N ILE A 402 19.50 -13.39 16.47
CA ILE A 402 18.80 -13.24 15.20
C ILE A 402 19.01 -11.82 14.71
N THR A 403 19.40 -11.68 13.45
CA THR A 403 19.55 -10.37 12.80
C THR A 403 18.42 -10.16 11.80
N VAL A 404 17.70 -9.05 11.98
CA VAL A 404 16.64 -8.58 11.08
C VAL A 404 17.07 -7.23 10.55
N THR A 405 17.24 -7.10 9.24
CA THR A 405 17.64 -5.84 8.60
C THR A 405 16.59 -5.40 7.59
N PHE A 406 16.17 -4.15 7.65
CA PHE A 406 15.32 -3.50 6.66
C PHE A 406 16.13 -2.47 5.88
N THR A 407 16.05 -2.50 4.54
CA THR A 407 16.72 -1.54 3.65
C THR A 407 15.79 -1.02 2.57
N SER A 408 15.79 0.29 2.34
CA SER A 408 15.16 0.88 1.15
C SER A 408 16.14 0.82 -0.03
N GLN A 409 15.95 -0.10 -0.97
CA GLN A 409 16.85 -0.28 -2.13
C GLN A 409 16.69 0.80 -3.20
N ILE A 410 15.50 1.39 -3.30
CA ILE A 410 15.17 2.39 -4.32
C ILE A 410 14.67 3.66 -3.62
N SER A 411 14.73 4.78 -4.34
CA SER A 411 14.26 6.07 -3.84
C SER A 411 12.75 6.10 -3.61
N LEU A 412 11.98 5.31 -4.36
CA LEU A 412 10.54 5.21 -4.19
C LEU A 412 10.23 4.46 -2.89
N THR A 413 9.67 5.17 -1.94
CA THR A 413 9.37 4.69 -0.57
C THR A 413 7.85 4.60 -0.38
N GLY A 414 7.44 3.76 0.56
CA GLY A 414 6.05 3.65 1.00
C GLY A 414 5.83 4.26 2.39
N PRO A 415 4.61 4.15 2.93
CA PRO A 415 4.31 4.52 4.30
C PRO A 415 5.25 3.80 5.29
N GLY A 416 5.38 4.32 6.50
CA GLY A 416 6.16 3.69 7.56
C GLY A 416 5.74 2.23 7.78
N VAL A 417 6.71 1.36 8.10
CA VAL A 417 6.45 -0.07 8.40
C VAL A 417 6.69 -0.31 9.88
N GLN A 418 5.76 -1.00 10.53
CA GLN A 418 5.87 -1.43 11.92
C GLN A 418 5.49 -2.92 12.01
N ALA A 419 6.25 -3.66 12.81
CA ALA A 419 5.97 -5.06 13.12
C ALA A 419 6.04 -5.26 14.64
N ALA A 420 5.07 -5.98 15.20
CA ALA A 420 5.15 -6.42 16.59
C ALA A 420 5.92 -7.73 16.70
N TYR A 421 6.58 -8.00 17.82
CA TYR A 421 7.36 -9.23 17.99
C TYR A 421 6.99 -10.00 19.25
N SER A 422 7.00 -11.33 19.15
CA SER A 422 6.78 -12.28 20.25
C SER A 422 7.60 -13.56 20.06
N LEU A 423 7.69 -14.39 21.10
CA LEU A 423 8.28 -15.73 21.01
C LEU A 423 7.22 -16.78 20.65
N TYR A 424 7.64 -17.84 19.96
CA TYR A 424 6.83 -19.05 19.75
C TYR A 424 7.66 -20.30 20.00
N ASN A 425 7.02 -21.40 20.40
CA ASN A 425 7.71 -22.68 20.59
C ASN A 425 7.97 -23.36 19.24
N GLN A 426 9.22 -23.74 18.95
CA GLN A 426 9.55 -24.36 17.66
C GLN A 426 8.98 -25.78 17.51
N SER A 427 8.75 -26.50 18.61
CA SER A 427 8.17 -27.85 18.59
C SER A 427 6.66 -27.83 18.38
N ASP A 428 5.99 -26.79 18.88
CA ASP A 428 4.55 -26.59 18.74
C ASP A 428 4.26 -25.10 18.45
N PRO A 429 4.32 -24.68 17.17
CA PRO A 429 4.20 -23.26 16.81
C PRO A 429 2.81 -22.66 17.00
N CYS A 430 1.78 -23.51 17.01
CA CYS A 430 0.37 -23.15 17.13
C CYS A 430 -0.32 -24.18 18.05
N PRO A 431 -0.20 -24.03 19.38
CA PRO A 431 -0.78 -24.98 20.31
C PRO A 431 -2.31 -25.03 20.17
N GLY A 432 -2.84 -26.15 19.67
CA GLY A 432 -4.28 -26.33 19.45
C GLY A 432 -4.84 -25.70 18.17
N GLU A 433 -3.98 -25.20 17.26
CA GLU A 433 -4.37 -24.54 16.01
C GLU A 433 -3.51 -25.02 14.82
N PHE A 434 -3.98 -24.79 13.59
CA PHE A 434 -3.23 -25.06 12.36
C PHE A 434 -2.30 -23.91 12.01
N LEU A 435 -1.04 -24.22 11.66
CA LEU A 435 -0.14 -23.22 11.10
C LEU A 435 -0.32 -23.10 9.58
N CYS A 436 -0.84 -21.96 9.11
CA CYS A 436 -0.88 -21.66 7.68
C CYS A 436 0.53 -21.42 7.12
N SER A 437 0.97 -22.29 6.21
CA SER A 437 2.30 -22.22 5.61
C SER A 437 2.56 -21.01 4.71
N VAL A 438 1.51 -20.31 4.26
CA VAL A 438 1.60 -19.19 3.30
C VAL A 438 1.78 -17.83 3.99
N ASN A 439 1.01 -17.57 5.05
CA ASN A 439 0.98 -16.28 5.76
C ASN A 439 1.45 -16.38 7.23
N GLY A 440 1.77 -17.60 7.72
CA GLY A 440 2.32 -17.86 9.06
C GLY A 440 1.36 -17.66 10.22
N LEU A 441 0.07 -17.45 9.94
CA LEU A 441 -0.98 -17.32 10.94
C LEU A 441 -1.32 -18.69 11.54
N CYS A 442 -1.64 -18.70 12.84
CA CYS A 442 -2.35 -19.82 13.43
C CYS A 442 -3.84 -19.62 13.16
N VAL A 443 -4.48 -20.64 12.59
CA VAL A 443 -5.90 -20.62 12.29
C VAL A 443 -6.54 -21.89 12.85
N PRO A 444 -7.84 -21.87 13.15
CA PRO A 444 -8.53 -23.05 13.64
C PRO A 444 -8.51 -24.21 12.60
N THR A 445 -8.48 -25.47 13.04
CA THR A 445 -8.56 -26.65 12.15
C THR A 445 -9.99 -27.17 12.05
N CYS A 446 -10.45 -27.53 10.85
CA CYS A 446 -11.68 -28.31 10.63
C CYS A 446 -12.96 -27.60 11.10
N ASP A 447 -13.07 -26.30 10.89
CA ASP A 447 -14.24 -25.52 11.27
C ASP A 447 -15.21 -25.26 10.11
N GLY A 448 -14.90 -25.81 8.93
CA GLY A 448 -15.65 -25.60 7.70
C GLY A 448 -15.37 -24.26 7.02
N ILE A 449 -14.40 -23.47 7.50
CA ILE A 449 -13.98 -22.19 6.95
C ILE A 449 -12.55 -22.35 6.40
N LYS A 450 -12.31 -21.84 5.19
CA LYS A 450 -10.96 -21.82 4.59
C LYS A 450 -10.25 -20.55 5.04
N ASP A 451 -9.67 -20.57 6.24
CA ASP A 451 -8.91 -19.46 6.81
C ASP A 451 -7.52 -19.35 6.18
N CYS A 452 -6.88 -20.48 5.90
CA CYS A 452 -5.64 -20.47 5.13
C CYS A 452 -5.91 -20.12 3.65
N PRO A 453 -5.07 -19.28 3.02
CA PRO A 453 -5.23 -18.93 1.60
C PRO A 453 -5.27 -20.12 0.62
N ASN A 454 -4.72 -21.27 1.02
CA ASN A 454 -4.69 -22.51 0.24
C ASN A 454 -5.72 -23.57 0.71
N GLY A 455 -6.50 -23.26 1.76
CA GLY A 455 -7.49 -24.13 2.37
C GLY A 455 -6.90 -25.45 2.88
N LEU A 456 -5.68 -25.44 3.43
CA LEU A 456 -5.03 -26.65 3.97
C LEU A 456 -5.56 -27.06 5.34
N ASP A 457 -6.04 -26.10 6.11
CA ASP A 457 -6.78 -26.24 7.36
C ASP A 457 -7.96 -27.23 7.26
N GLU A 458 -8.65 -27.26 6.11
CA GLU A 458 -9.88 -28.05 5.94
C GLU A 458 -9.73 -29.37 5.16
N ARG A 459 -8.51 -29.74 4.71
CA ARG A 459 -8.35 -30.89 3.79
C ARG A 459 -8.27 -32.26 4.45
N ASN A 460 -7.91 -32.33 5.73
CA ASN A 460 -7.61 -33.60 6.41
C ASN A 460 -8.46 -33.81 7.67
N CYS A 461 -9.70 -33.34 7.63
CA CYS A 461 -10.70 -33.50 8.67
C CYS A 461 -11.36 -34.88 8.53
N GLY A 462 -10.74 -35.91 9.09
CA GLY A 462 -11.20 -37.30 9.00
C GLY A 462 -11.15 -38.01 10.35
N MET A 463 -12.10 -38.95 10.56
CA MET A 463 -12.29 -39.72 11.78
C MET A 463 -11.01 -40.46 12.21
N MET A 464 -10.29 -39.88 13.16
CA MET A 464 -9.26 -40.54 13.96
C MET A 464 -9.88 -41.02 15.29
N PRO A 465 -9.30 -42.00 15.98
CA PRO A 465 -9.83 -42.53 17.25
C PRO A 465 -9.86 -41.52 18.42
N ASN A 466 -9.45 -40.27 18.21
CA ASN A 466 -9.38 -39.20 19.22
C ASN A 466 -10.22 -37.99 18.76
N SER A 467 -10.90 -37.32 19.69
CA SER A 467 -11.78 -36.16 19.44
C SER A 467 -11.09 -34.92 18.86
N SER A 468 -9.76 -34.87 18.84
CA SER A 468 -8.97 -33.72 18.36
C SER A 468 -8.91 -33.54 16.84
N ALA A 469 -9.45 -34.48 16.05
CA ALA A 469 -9.46 -34.43 14.58
C ALA A 469 -10.88 -34.37 13.99
N LEU A 470 -11.90 -34.25 14.85
CA LEU A 470 -13.28 -34.04 14.43
C LEU A 470 -13.55 -32.55 14.23
N PRO A 471 -14.39 -32.18 13.25
CA PRO A 471 -14.92 -30.83 13.18
C PRO A 471 -15.56 -30.42 14.51
N SER A 472 -15.43 -29.15 14.91
CA SER A 472 -16.02 -28.63 16.16
C SER A 472 -17.55 -28.84 16.27
N LEU A 473 -18.21 -29.08 15.13
CA LEU A 473 -19.63 -29.45 14.98
C LEU A 473 -19.97 -30.85 15.50
N MET A 474 -18.97 -31.74 15.54
CA MET A 474 -19.07 -33.16 15.90
C MET A 474 -18.59 -33.42 17.33
N VAL A 475 -18.37 -32.37 18.11
CA VAL A 475 -17.93 -32.46 19.50
C VAL A 475 -19.03 -31.89 20.37
N CYS A 476 -19.49 -32.66 21.37
CA CYS A 476 -20.53 -32.23 22.30
C CYS A 476 -21.86 -31.84 21.62
N ASN A 477 -22.21 -32.53 20.54
CA ASN A 477 -23.44 -32.32 19.76
C ASN A 477 -24.54 -33.34 20.10
N GLN A 478 -24.35 -34.15 21.15
CA GLN A 478 -25.24 -35.22 21.61
C GLN A 478 -25.35 -36.41 20.64
N GLN A 479 -24.46 -36.52 19.65
CA GLN A 479 -24.32 -37.66 18.74
C GLN A 479 -23.01 -38.40 19.03
N LEU A 480 -23.04 -39.73 18.94
CA LEU A 480 -21.84 -40.54 19.10
C LEU A 480 -21.10 -40.61 17.76
N ASP A 481 -20.29 -39.60 17.46
CA ASP A 481 -19.49 -39.49 16.24
C ASP A 481 -18.16 -40.26 16.39
N CYS A 482 -17.59 -40.32 17.59
CA CYS A 482 -16.45 -41.18 17.92
C CYS A 482 -16.86 -42.62 18.23
N VAL A 483 -16.05 -43.59 17.78
CA VAL A 483 -16.23 -45.04 18.08
C VAL A 483 -16.26 -45.34 19.59
N ASN A 484 -15.55 -44.53 20.39
CA ASN A 484 -15.49 -44.67 21.85
C ASN A 484 -16.45 -43.71 22.60
N GLY A 485 -17.20 -42.85 21.92
CA GLY A 485 -18.07 -41.83 22.54
C GLY A 485 -17.35 -40.72 23.31
N SER A 486 -16.04 -40.58 23.12
CA SER A 486 -15.17 -39.62 23.81
C SER A 486 -15.41 -38.15 23.44
N ASP A 487 -16.12 -37.92 22.34
CA ASP A 487 -16.60 -36.64 21.84
C ASP A 487 -17.72 -36.03 22.69
N GLU A 488 -18.50 -36.87 23.37
CA GLU A 488 -19.64 -36.46 24.21
C GLU A 488 -19.33 -36.50 25.72
N GLU A 489 -18.08 -36.77 26.10
CA GLU A 489 -17.63 -36.76 27.49
C GLU A 489 -17.05 -35.39 27.89
N GLN A 490 -17.32 -34.95 29.13
CA GLN A 490 -16.74 -33.73 29.74
C GLN A 490 -17.08 -32.40 29.01
N CYS A 491 -18.24 -32.30 28.34
CA CYS A 491 -18.64 -31.12 27.57
C CYS A 491 -18.80 -29.83 28.38
N SER A 492 -19.21 -29.95 29.65
CA SER A 492 -19.40 -28.84 30.59
C SER A 492 -18.27 -28.73 31.63
N GLU A 493 -17.19 -29.50 31.49
CA GLU A 493 -16.00 -29.32 32.34
C GLU A 493 -15.08 -28.26 31.74
N GLY A 494 -14.39 -27.51 32.61
CA GLY A 494 -13.49 -26.44 32.19
C GLY A 494 -12.29 -27.01 31.41
N VAL A 495 -12.15 -26.61 30.16
CA VAL A 495 -11.08 -27.03 29.25
C VAL A 495 -10.11 -25.89 28.98
N PRO A 496 -8.88 -26.18 28.48
CA PRO A 496 -8.01 -25.14 27.97
C PRO A 496 -8.71 -24.34 26.88
N CYS A 497 -8.66 -23.02 26.99
CA CYS A 497 -9.28 -22.12 26.02
C CYS A 497 -8.58 -22.24 24.66
N GLY A 498 -9.35 -22.58 23.63
CA GLY A 498 -8.97 -22.53 22.22
C GLY A 498 -9.95 -21.68 21.41
N PRO A 499 -9.76 -21.57 20.09
CA PRO A 499 -10.60 -20.76 19.21
C PRO A 499 -12.06 -21.26 19.14
N PHE A 500 -12.28 -22.55 19.38
CA PHE A 500 -13.59 -23.20 19.31
C PHE A 500 -14.30 -23.35 20.66
N THR A 501 -13.63 -23.00 21.75
CA THR A 501 -14.22 -23.09 23.07
C THR A 501 -14.80 -21.74 23.45
N TYR A 502 -16.02 -21.73 23.98
CA TYR A 502 -16.58 -20.50 24.52
C TYR A 502 -15.89 -20.15 25.85
N ARG A 503 -15.48 -18.89 25.99
CA ARG A 503 -14.79 -18.37 27.16
C ARG A 503 -15.77 -17.68 28.11
N CYS A 504 -15.90 -18.24 29.31
CA CYS A 504 -16.68 -17.67 30.40
C CYS A 504 -15.99 -16.43 31.00
N GLU A 505 -16.75 -15.62 31.75
CA GLU A 505 -16.25 -14.40 32.39
C GLU A 505 -15.20 -14.68 33.48
N ASP A 506 -15.33 -15.80 34.18
CA ASP A 506 -14.35 -16.33 35.15
C ASP A 506 -13.03 -16.83 34.54
N GLY A 507 -12.93 -16.86 33.21
CA GLY A 507 -11.77 -17.30 32.45
C GLY A 507 -11.70 -18.81 32.21
N THR A 508 -12.70 -19.58 32.64
CA THR A 508 -12.87 -20.98 32.23
C THR A 508 -13.43 -21.07 30.82
N CYS A 509 -13.20 -22.19 30.13
CA CYS A 509 -13.70 -22.42 28.78
C CYS A 509 -14.49 -23.72 28.69
N VAL A 510 -15.55 -23.72 27.88
CA VAL A 510 -16.45 -24.86 27.66
C VAL A 510 -16.35 -25.36 26.21
N LYS A 511 -16.43 -26.68 26.01
CA LYS A 511 -16.34 -27.32 24.69
C LYS A 511 -17.65 -27.34 23.91
N LYS A 512 -18.77 -27.22 24.61
CA LYS A 512 -20.10 -27.28 24.01
C LYS A 512 -20.23 -26.22 22.90
N PRO A 513 -20.78 -26.57 21.72
CA PRO A 513 -21.03 -25.62 20.65
C PRO A 513 -22.17 -24.68 21.02
N ASN A 514 -22.02 -23.39 20.69
CA ASN A 514 -23.03 -22.34 20.88
C ASN A 514 -23.68 -22.28 22.28
N PRO A 515 -22.91 -22.25 23.39
CA PRO A 515 -23.47 -22.26 24.75
C PRO A 515 -24.05 -20.89 25.16
N LEU A 516 -23.85 -19.84 24.36
CA LEU A 516 -24.31 -18.50 24.69
C LEU A 516 -25.84 -18.40 24.60
N CYS A 517 -26.48 -18.06 25.73
CA CYS A 517 -27.92 -17.82 25.82
C CYS A 517 -28.80 -18.99 25.35
N ASP A 518 -28.33 -20.23 25.56
CA ASP A 518 -28.96 -21.47 25.15
C ASP A 518 -29.97 -22.03 26.16
N THR A 519 -30.18 -21.32 27.29
CA THR A 519 -31.06 -21.65 28.44
C THR A 519 -30.48 -22.68 29.42
N THR A 520 -29.28 -23.18 29.15
CA THR A 520 -28.55 -24.09 30.04
C THR A 520 -27.30 -23.41 30.58
N ALA A 521 -27.09 -23.54 31.89
CA ALA A 521 -25.91 -22.99 32.53
C ALA A 521 -24.70 -23.92 32.32
N ASP A 522 -23.85 -23.59 31.35
CA ASP A 522 -22.59 -24.29 31.06
C ASP A 522 -21.42 -23.66 31.79
N CYS A 523 -21.41 -22.33 31.95
CA CYS A 523 -20.40 -21.63 32.75
C CYS A 523 -20.70 -21.72 34.24
N LYS A 524 -19.66 -21.95 35.06
CA LYS A 524 -19.80 -22.05 36.53
C LYS A 524 -20.30 -20.74 37.17
N ASP A 525 -19.98 -19.62 36.55
CA ASP A 525 -20.35 -18.27 36.96
C ASP A 525 -21.65 -17.75 36.33
N LEU A 526 -22.32 -18.59 35.51
CA LEU A 526 -23.52 -18.28 34.74
C LEU A 526 -23.32 -17.16 33.69
N SER A 527 -22.08 -16.84 33.30
CA SER A 527 -21.81 -15.73 32.38
C SER A 527 -22.46 -15.89 31.00
N ASP A 528 -22.58 -17.13 30.54
CA ASP A 528 -23.25 -17.55 29.31
C ASP A 528 -24.75 -17.19 29.28
N GLU A 529 -25.41 -17.07 30.44
CA GLU A 529 -26.85 -16.81 30.54
C GLU A 529 -27.21 -15.44 31.18
N LYS A 530 -26.22 -14.65 31.61
CA LYS A 530 -26.46 -13.37 32.32
C LYS A 530 -27.03 -12.25 31.45
N GLN A 531 -26.65 -12.18 30.16
CA GLN A 531 -26.92 -11.02 29.30
C GLN A 531 -27.70 -11.41 28.03
N CYS A 532 -28.82 -12.08 28.24
CA CYS A 532 -29.62 -12.68 27.17
C CYS A 532 -30.90 -11.90 26.83
N ASP A 533 -30.88 -10.58 26.97
CA ASP A 533 -31.99 -9.66 26.64
C ASP A 533 -31.94 -9.23 25.15
N CYS A 534 -31.78 -10.20 24.24
CA CYS A 534 -31.63 -9.99 22.81
C CYS A 534 -32.29 -11.13 21.99
N GLY A 535 -32.53 -10.93 20.70
CA GLY A 535 -32.93 -12.01 19.79
C GLY A 535 -34.27 -12.66 20.13
N LEU A 536 -35.13 -11.97 20.87
CA LEU A 536 -36.47 -12.45 21.22
C LEU A 536 -37.45 -12.01 20.14
N GLN A 537 -38.21 -12.95 19.61
CA GLN A 537 -39.26 -12.72 18.63
C GLN A 537 -40.62 -13.07 19.25
N ALA A 538 -41.63 -12.19 19.08
CA ALA A 538 -42.98 -12.50 19.53
C ALA A 538 -43.54 -13.74 18.80
N PRO A 539 -44.19 -14.68 19.50
CA PRO A 539 -44.70 -15.90 18.88
C PRO A 539 -45.86 -15.57 17.92
N LEU A 540 -45.60 -15.62 16.62
CA LEU A 540 -46.59 -15.44 15.56
C LEU A 540 -46.67 -16.70 14.69
N SER A 541 -47.87 -17.05 14.23
CA SER A 541 -48.16 -18.29 13.50
C SER A 541 -47.37 -18.41 12.19
N ARG A 542 -46.82 -19.61 11.94
CA ARG A 542 -45.94 -19.97 10.82
C ARG A 542 -46.57 -19.75 9.44
N ILE A 543 -45.98 -18.89 8.60
CA ILE A 543 -46.26 -18.76 7.15
C ILE A 543 -44.93 -18.88 6.39
N VAL A 544 -44.89 -19.66 5.29
CA VAL A 544 -43.68 -20.05 4.54
C VAL A 544 -43.77 -19.63 3.07
N GLY A 545 -42.69 -19.07 2.52
CA GLY A 545 -42.61 -18.47 1.17
C GLY A 545 -42.51 -16.94 1.26
N GLY A 546 -41.66 -16.32 0.44
CA GLY A 546 -41.43 -14.86 0.46
C GLY A 546 -42.75 -14.10 0.49
N ALA A 547 -43.00 -13.42 1.60
CA ALA A 547 -44.30 -12.86 1.92
C ALA A 547 -44.14 -11.58 2.75
N ASN A 548 -45.21 -10.80 2.78
CA ASN A 548 -45.33 -9.69 3.72
C ASN A 548 -45.08 -10.19 5.14
N SER A 549 -44.19 -9.50 5.85
CA SER A 549 -44.01 -9.69 7.28
C SER A 549 -45.26 -9.22 8.04
N VAL A 550 -45.35 -9.56 9.33
CA VAL A 550 -46.33 -8.98 10.25
C VAL A 550 -45.66 -7.83 11.02
N GLU A 551 -46.43 -6.80 11.36
CA GLU A 551 -45.95 -5.70 12.19
C GLU A 551 -45.36 -6.23 13.51
N GLY A 552 -44.12 -5.85 13.82
CA GLY A 552 -43.42 -6.30 15.03
C GLY A 552 -42.80 -7.70 14.97
N GLU A 553 -42.87 -8.39 13.83
CA GLU A 553 -42.30 -9.73 13.70
C GLU A 553 -40.76 -9.74 13.75
N TRP A 554 -40.11 -8.67 13.30
CA TRP A 554 -38.64 -8.55 13.24
C TRP A 554 -38.19 -7.28 13.96
N PRO A 555 -38.12 -7.30 15.31
CA PRO A 555 -38.02 -6.09 16.11
C PRO A 555 -36.64 -5.41 16.04
N TRP A 556 -35.61 -6.10 15.54
CA TRP A 556 -34.27 -5.55 15.31
C TRP A 556 -34.10 -4.88 13.94
N GLN A 557 -35.09 -4.99 13.04
CA GLN A 557 -34.97 -4.44 11.69
C GLN A 557 -34.91 -2.91 11.73
N ALA A 558 -33.87 -2.35 11.11
CA ALA A 558 -33.71 -0.92 10.94
C ALA A 558 -33.83 -0.50 9.46
N SER A 559 -34.38 0.69 9.25
CA SER A 559 -34.44 1.36 7.95
C SER A 559 -33.56 2.59 7.97
N LEU A 560 -32.50 2.59 7.15
CA LEU A 560 -31.59 3.71 7.01
C LEU A 560 -32.08 4.63 5.91
N GLN A 561 -32.40 5.87 6.27
CA GLN A 561 -33.01 6.83 5.37
C GLN A 561 -32.20 8.12 5.24
N VAL A 562 -32.22 8.67 4.03
CA VAL A 562 -31.71 10.00 3.72
C VAL A 562 -32.85 10.81 3.11
N ARG A 563 -33.15 11.97 3.69
CA ARG A 563 -34.27 12.86 3.27
C ARG A 563 -35.62 12.12 3.17
N GLY A 564 -35.88 11.19 4.10
CA GLY A 564 -37.12 10.40 4.14
C GLY A 564 -37.23 9.30 3.08
N ARG A 565 -36.14 9.00 2.36
CA ARG A 565 -36.07 7.90 1.40
C ARG A 565 -35.19 6.78 1.97
N HIS A 566 -35.72 5.56 1.96
CA HIS A 566 -34.97 4.35 2.30
C HIS A 566 -33.84 4.09 1.28
N ILE A 567 -32.63 3.89 1.81
CA ILE A 567 -31.42 3.61 1.04
C ILE A 567 -30.92 2.19 1.34
N CYS A 568 -30.74 1.88 2.62
CA CYS A 568 -30.24 0.59 3.08
C CYS A 568 -31.01 0.08 4.31
N GLY A 569 -30.94 -1.23 4.54
CA GLY A 569 -31.30 -1.84 5.80
C GLY A 569 -30.23 -1.62 6.87
N GLY A 570 -30.56 -1.99 8.10
CA GLY A 570 -29.64 -2.07 9.22
C GLY A 570 -30.21 -2.98 10.28
N THR A 571 -29.42 -3.25 11.31
CA THR A 571 -29.82 -4.15 12.40
C THR A 571 -29.47 -3.55 13.75
N LEU A 572 -30.45 -3.48 14.65
CA LEU A 572 -30.24 -3.07 16.04
C LEU A 572 -29.50 -4.17 16.80
N VAL A 573 -28.31 -3.87 17.30
CA VAL A 573 -27.44 -4.82 18.03
C VAL A 573 -27.25 -4.45 19.49
N ALA A 574 -27.42 -3.17 19.83
CA ALA A 574 -27.41 -2.67 21.21
C ALA A 574 -28.35 -1.46 21.33
N ASP A 575 -28.54 -0.95 22.55
CA ASP A 575 -29.44 0.18 22.83
C ASP A 575 -29.08 1.47 22.07
N ARG A 576 -27.82 1.66 21.66
CA ARG A 576 -27.35 2.84 20.91
C ARG A 576 -26.66 2.52 19.58
N TRP A 577 -26.67 1.25 19.17
CA TRP A 577 -25.82 0.78 18.09
C TRP A 577 -26.61 0.01 17.04
N VAL A 578 -26.47 0.47 15.80
CA VAL A 578 -27.01 -0.19 14.61
C VAL A 578 -25.85 -0.57 13.69
N VAL A 579 -25.86 -1.81 13.22
CA VAL A 579 -24.89 -2.32 12.25
C VAL A 579 -25.51 -2.32 10.84
N SER A 580 -24.69 -2.06 9.83
CA SER A 580 -25.07 -2.04 8.41
C SER A 580 -23.86 -2.43 7.55
N ALA A 581 -24.05 -2.54 6.24
CA ALA A 581 -22.97 -2.70 5.27
C ALA A 581 -22.24 -1.36 5.03
N ALA A 582 -20.93 -1.40 4.81
CA ALA A 582 -20.09 -0.23 4.54
C ALA A 582 -20.37 0.42 3.19
N HIS A 583 -20.68 -0.37 2.16
CA HIS A 583 -20.96 0.12 0.81
C HIS A 583 -22.16 1.09 0.76
N CYS A 584 -23.07 1.02 1.73
CA CYS A 584 -24.21 1.95 1.87
C CYS A 584 -23.79 3.41 2.08
N PHE A 585 -22.58 3.65 2.59
CA PHE A 585 -22.09 4.98 2.98
C PHE A 585 -20.94 5.47 2.09
N GLN A 586 -20.67 4.74 1.02
CA GLN A 586 -19.48 4.97 0.21
C GLN A 586 -19.65 6.10 -0.81
N ASP A 587 -20.86 6.34 -1.31
CA ASP A 587 -21.11 7.52 -2.16
C ASP A 587 -20.78 8.79 -1.35
N GLU A 588 -20.02 9.73 -1.94
CA GLU A 588 -19.63 11.01 -1.31
C GLU A 588 -20.85 11.78 -0.78
N ARG A 589 -21.99 11.64 -1.47
CA ARG A 589 -23.26 12.26 -1.08
C ARG A 589 -23.89 11.64 0.16
N LEU A 590 -23.45 10.44 0.52
CA LEU A 590 -24.00 9.58 1.57
C LEU A 590 -23.00 9.35 2.72
N ALA A 591 -21.79 9.93 2.67
CA ALA A 591 -20.74 9.68 3.66
C ALA A 591 -20.94 10.41 5.01
N SER A 592 -21.66 11.54 5.04
CA SER A 592 -21.84 12.31 6.27
C SER A 592 -22.84 11.66 7.22
N ALA A 593 -22.47 11.41 8.49
CA ALA A 593 -23.39 10.87 9.48
C ALA A 593 -24.67 11.72 9.66
N SER A 594 -24.56 13.06 9.57
CA SER A 594 -25.64 14.01 9.87
C SER A 594 -26.85 13.95 8.94
N ILE A 595 -26.72 13.36 7.74
CA ILE A 595 -27.82 13.24 6.77
C ILE A 595 -28.64 11.96 6.96
N TRP A 596 -28.14 11.02 7.76
CA TRP A 596 -28.79 9.74 8.00
C TRP A 596 -29.76 9.82 9.16
N THR A 597 -30.90 9.15 8.97
CA THR A 597 -31.90 8.91 10.01
C THR A 597 -32.20 7.42 10.05
N VAL A 598 -32.10 6.85 11.24
CA VAL A 598 -32.42 5.44 11.49
C VAL A 598 -33.85 5.34 11.98
N TYR A 599 -34.66 4.50 11.34
CA TYR A 599 -36.01 4.17 11.81
C TYR A 599 -36.07 2.75 12.34
N LEU A 600 -36.65 2.57 13.53
CA LEU A 600 -36.90 1.28 14.18
C LEU A 600 -38.40 1.08 14.38
N GLY A 601 -38.85 -0.19 14.44
CA GLY A 601 -40.27 -0.54 14.61
C GLY A 601 -41.14 -0.21 13.39
N LYS A 602 -40.53 0.11 12.24
CA LYS A 602 -41.23 0.50 11.01
C LYS A 602 -41.74 -0.74 10.27
N TYR A 603 -42.96 -0.67 9.73
CA TYR A 603 -43.56 -1.75 8.91
C TYR A 603 -43.84 -1.31 7.47
N PHE A 604 -44.47 -0.15 7.30
CA PHE A 604 -44.70 0.50 6.01
C PHE A 604 -43.69 1.61 5.74
N GLN A 605 -43.13 1.68 4.54
CA GLN A 605 -42.19 2.75 4.15
C GLN A 605 -42.91 4.10 3.94
N ASN A 606 -44.09 4.09 3.32
CA ASN A 606 -44.83 5.29 2.95
C ASN A 606 -45.77 5.85 4.03
N ALA A 607 -45.95 5.14 5.15
CA ALA A 607 -46.82 5.53 6.24
C ALA A 607 -46.01 5.65 7.54
N THR A 608 -46.38 6.64 8.36
CA THR A 608 -45.87 6.82 9.71
C THR A 608 -46.79 6.08 10.69
N SER A 609 -46.26 5.10 11.42
CA SER A 609 -46.99 4.43 12.50
C SER A 609 -46.73 5.10 13.86
N HIS A 610 -47.62 4.94 14.83
CA HIS A 610 -47.36 5.37 16.22
C HIS A 610 -46.30 4.52 16.92
N THR A 611 -45.95 3.38 16.33
CA THR A 611 -45.00 2.40 16.85
C THR A 611 -43.57 2.60 16.32
N GLU A 612 -43.39 3.47 15.33
CA GLU A 612 -42.06 3.76 14.77
C GLU A 612 -41.37 4.88 15.53
N VAL A 613 -40.05 4.75 15.67
CA VAL A 613 -39.19 5.76 16.31
C VAL A 613 -38.02 6.06 15.39
N SER A 614 -37.56 7.31 15.41
CA SER A 614 -36.47 7.78 14.57
C SER A 614 -35.33 8.34 15.40
N PHE A 615 -34.11 8.05 14.96
CA PHE A 615 -32.87 8.43 15.62
C PHE A 615 -31.94 9.11 14.61
N LYS A 616 -31.23 10.15 15.06
CA LYS A 616 -30.14 10.73 14.27
C LYS A 616 -28.87 9.94 14.49
N VAL A 617 -28.00 9.94 13.48
CA VAL A 617 -26.68 9.30 13.58
C VAL A 617 -25.66 10.35 14.00
N ILE A 618 -25.03 10.16 15.16
CA ILE A 618 -23.98 11.06 15.65
C ILE A 618 -22.60 10.69 15.12
N ARG A 619 -22.34 9.39 14.96
CA ARG A 619 -21.08 8.87 14.42
C ARG A 619 -21.35 7.69 13.51
N LEU A 620 -20.58 7.63 12.44
CA LEU A 620 -20.57 6.56 11.46
C LEU A 620 -19.15 6.01 11.38
N PHE A 621 -18.99 4.73 11.64
CA PHE A 621 -17.70 4.05 11.60
C PHE A 621 -17.74 3.01 10.48
N LEU A 622 -16.92 3.22 9.46
CA LEU A 622 -16.64 2.20 8.45
C LEU A 622 -15.49 1.32 8.93
N HIS A 623 -15.53 0.04 8.57
CA HIS A 623 -14.40 -0.82 8.84
C HIS A 623 -13.13 -0.27 8.14
N PRO A 624 -11.99 -0.09 8.84
CA PRO A 624 -10.78 0.51 8.26
C PRO A 624 -10.22 -0.24 7.05
N TYR A 625 -10.45 -1.56 7.00
CA TYR A 625 -10.01 -2.43 5.92
C TYR A 625 -11.08 -2.74 4.88
N TYR A 626 -12.20 -2.00 4.86
CA TYR A 626 -13.22 -2.16 3.82
C TYR A 626 -12.63 -1.87 2.42
N GLU A 627 -12.79 -2.81 1.50
CA GLU A 627 -12.33 -2.71 0.11
C GLU A 627 -13.52 -2.69 -0.85
N GLU A 628 -13.57 -1.70 -1.73
CA GLU A 628 -14.66 -1.50 -2.70
C GLU A 628 -14.78 -2.64 -3.72
N ASP A 629 -13.66 -3.06 -4.32
CA ASP A 629 -13.68 -4.00 -5.45
C ASP A 629 -14.01 -5.43 -5.03
N SER A 630 -13.51 -5.87 -3.87
CA SER A 630 -13.76 -7.21 -3.35
C SER A 630 -14.96 -7.29 -2.41
N HIS A 631 -15.43 -6.15 -1.90
CA HIS A 631 -16.38 -6.06 -0.80
C HIS A 631 -15.92 -6.76 0.50
N ASP A 632 -14.61 -7.00 0.68
CA ASP A 632 -14.09 -7.55 1.95
C ASP A 632 -14.26 -6.50 3.07
N TYR A 633 -14.55 -6.98 4.29
CA TYR A 633 -14.90 -6.13 5.44
C TYR A 633 -16.07 -5.15 5.20
N ASP A 634 -17.10 -5.56 4.45
CA ASP A 634 -18.29 -4.74 4.22
C ASP A 634 -19.20 -4.63 5.45
N VAL A 635 -18.75 -3.85 6.44
CA VAL A 635 -19.44 -3.60 7.70
C VAL A 635 -19.23 -2.16 8.19
N ALA A 636 -20.29 -1.60 8.76
CA ALA A 636 -20.32 -0.27 9.33
C ALA A 636 -21.15 -0.24 10.62
N LEU A 637 -20.74 0.62 11.56
CA LEU A 637 -21.44 0.88 12.81
C LEU A 637 -21.97 2.31 12.85
N LEU A 638 -23.22 2.44 13.26
CA LEU A 638 -23.93 3.70 13.41
C LEU A 638 -24.25 3.89 14.88
N GLN A 639 -23.76 4.99 15.44
CA GLN A 639 -24.07 5.39 16.80
C GLN A 639 -25.27 6.33 16.80
N LEU A 640 -26.31 5.95 17.54
CA LEU A 640 -27.54 6.73 17.68
C LEU A 640 -27.35 7.89 18.66
N ASP A 641 -28.08 8.98 18.45
CA ASP A 641 -28.00 10.20 19.27
C ASP A 641 -28.50 10.00 20.72
N HIS A 642 -29.37 9.02 20.97
CA HIS A 642 -29.88 8.66 22.30
C HIS A 642 -30.25 7.15 22.36
N PRO A 643 -30.34 6.54 23.58
CA PRO A 643 -30.61 5.11 23.71
C PRO A 643 -32.06 4.77 23.34
N VAL A 644 -32.21 3.61 22.70
CA VAL A 644 -33.47 3.02 22.30
C VAL A 644 -34.19 2.45 23.51
N ILE A 645 -35.47 2.77 23.64
CA ILE A 645 -36.35 2.17 24.65
C ILE A 645 -36.84 0.83 24.11
N ILE A 646 -36.41 -0.27 24.74
CA ILE A 646 -36.79 -1.63 24.35
C ILE A 646 -38.31 -1.81 24.51
N SER A 647 -38.94 -2.38 23.49
CA SER A 647 -40.37 -2.68 23.46
C SER A 647 -40.64 -3.99 22.71
N PRO A 648 -41.85 -4.56 22.73
CA PRO A 648 -42.16 -5.76 21.94
C PRO A 648 -41.91 -5.62 20.43
N LEU A 649 -41.88 -4.39 19.91
CA LEU A 649 -41.69 -4.09 18.49
C LEU A 649 -40.24 -3.65 18.18
N ILE A 650 -39.44 -3.39 19.21
CA ILE A 650 -38.08 -2.86 19.08
C ILE A 650 -37.19 -3.54 20.11
N GLN A 651 -36.39 -4.49 19.66
CA GLN A 651 -35.46 -5.26 20.47
C GLN A 651 -34.18 -5.53 19.67
N PRO A 652 -33.01 -5.55 20.31
CA PRO A 652 -31.78 -5.90 19.62
C PRO A 652 -31.76 -7.39 19.26
N ILE A 653 -31.09 -7.74 18.16
CA ILE A 653 -30.73 -9.14 17.86
C ILE A 653 -29.52 -9.55 18.71
N CYS A 654 -29.36 -10.85 19.00
CA CYS A 654 -28.15 -11.30 19.67
C CYS A 654 -26.96 -11.27 18.72
N LEU A 655 -25.84 -10.73 19.21
CA LEU A 655 -24.55 -10.92 18.57
C LEU A 655 -24.00 -12.29 18.98
N PRO A 656 -23.50 -13.08 18.02
CA PRO A 656 -22.89 -14.38 18.33
C PRO A 656 -21.61 -14.21 19.16
N ALA A 657 -21.19 -15.27 19.84
CA ALA A 657 -19.82 -15.38 20.34
C ALA A 657 -18.83 -15.56 19.16
N PRO A 658 -17.53 -15.23 19.30
CA PRO A 658 -16.54 -15.51 18.27
C PRO A 658 -16.47 -17.00 17.88
N SER A 659 -16.71 -17.89 18.84
CA SER A 659 -16.75 -19.35 18.65
C SER A 659 -18.12 -19.87 18.18
N HIS A 660 -19.11 -18.99 17.96
CA HIS A 660 -20.45 -19.40 17.54
C HIS A 660 -20.40 -19.93 16.11
N LEU A 661 -20.97 -21.11 15.92
CA LEU A 661 -20.95 -21.83 14.66
C LEU A 661 -22.34 -21.90 14.04
N PHE A 662 -22.45 -21.43 12.80
CA PHE A 662 -23.67 -21.51 12.01
C PHE A 662 -23.52 -22.62 10.96
N GLU A 663 -24.25 -23.72 11.16
CA GLU A 663 -24.10 -24.91 10.32
C GLU A 663 -24.58 -24.69 8.87
N PRO A 664 -23.88 -25.25 7.86
CA PRO A 664 -24.41 -25.30 6.49
C PRO A 664 -25.76 -26.04 6.45
N GLY A 665 -26.70 -25.51 5.68
CA GLY A 665 -28.08 -26.01 5.61
C GLY A 665 -29.02 -25.43 6.66
N LEU A 666 -28.52 -24.71 7.67
CA LEU A 666 -29.34 -24.02 8.65
C LEU A 666 -30.29 -23.03 7.96
N HIS A 667 -31.54 -23.01 8.41
CA HIS A 667 -32.54 -22.08 7.92
C HIS A 667 -32.37 -20.73 8.61
N CYS A 668 -32.15 -19.70 7.81
CA CYS A 668 -32.01 -18.32 8.24
C CYS A 668 -33.00 -17.42 7.48
N TRP A 669 -33.23 -16.22 7.99
CA TRP A 669 -34.19 -15.28 7.47
C TRP A 669 -33.50 -13.98 7.09
N ILE A 670 -33.93 -13.48 5.93
CA ILE A 670 -33.58 -12.16 5.44
C ILE A 670 -34.83 -11.30 5.52
N THR A 671 -34.67 -10.07 5.99
CA THR A 671 -35.75 -9.11 6.15
C THR A 671 -35.36 -7.74 5.64
N GLY A 672 -36.29 -7.08 4.96
CA GLY A 672 -36.07 -5.75 4.41
C GLY A 672 -37.15 -5.26 3.47
N TRP A 673 -36.89 -4.11 2.86
CA TRP A 673 -37.80 -3.43 1.92
C TRP A 673 -37.24 -3.40 0.50
N GLY A 674 -36.27 -4.24 0.20
CA GLY A 674 -35.63 -4.31 -1.10
C GLY A 674 -36.59 -4.69 -2.23
N ALA A 675 -36.06 -4.63 -3.44
CA ALA A 675 -36.81 -4.93 -4.65
C ALA A 675 -37.23 -6.40 -4.68
N LEU A 676 -38.51 -6.67 -4.95
CA LEU A 676 -39.04 -8.05 -5.05
C LEU A 676 -38.52 -8.84 -6.26
N LYS A 677 -37.87 -8.16 -7.19
CA LYS A 677 -37.26 -8.71 -8.40
C LYS A 677 -36.08 -7.85 -8.80
N GLU A 678 -35.09 -8.45 -9.46
CA GLU A 678 -33.91 -7.75 -9.97
C GLU A 678 -34.32 -6.55 -10.84
N GLY A 679 -33.82 -5.35 -10.50
CA GLY A 679 -34.16 -4.10 -11.20
C GLY A 679 -35.59 -3.59 -10.95
N GLY A 680 -36.30 -4.16 -9.96
CA GLY A 680 -37.63 -3.74 -9.54
C GLY A 680 -37.62 -2.51 -8.62
N HIS A 681 -38.82 -2.09 -8.19
CA HIS A 681 -38.99 -1.07 -7.16
C HIS A 681 -38.94 -1.69 -5.76
N ILE A 682 -38.44 -0.92 -4.79
CA ILE A 682 -38.47 -1.27 -3.37
C ILE A 682 -39.90 -1.56 -2.89
N SER A 683 -40.05 -2.49 -1.96
CA SER A 683 -41.33 -2.84 -1.37
C SER A 683 -41.79 -1.78 -0.37
N ASN A 684 -43.09 -1.47 -0.37
CA ASN A 684 -43.66 -0.61 0.66
C ASN A 684 -43.80 -1.34 2.01
N VAL A 685 -43.99 -2.66 1.98
CA VAL A 685 -44.24 -3.50 3.16
C VAL A 685 -42.98 -4.27 3.47
N LEU A 686 -42.60 -4.37 4.76
CA LEU A 686 -41.48 -5.19 5.18
C LEU A 686 -41.68 -6.63 4.69
N GLN A 687 -40.69 -7.15 3.97
CA GLN A 687 -40.66 -8.51 3.46
C GLN A 687 -39.82 -9.40 4.35
N LYS A 688 -40.11 -10.69 4.30
CA LYS A 688 -39.29 -11.74 4.90
C LYS A 688 -39.15 -12.90 3.93
N VAL A 689 -37.99 -13.54 3.94
CA VAL A 689 -37.75 -14.76 3.17
C VAL A 689 -36.83 -15.69 3.93
N ASP A 690 -37.15 -16.98 3.91
CA ASP A 690 -36.28 -18.05 4.41
C ASP A 690 -35.23 -18.40 3.35
N VAL A 691 -33.99 -18.62 3.79
CA VAL A 691 -32.85 -19.09 3.01
C VAL A 691 -32.09 -20.17 3.77
N GLN A 692 -31.26 -20.93 3.07
CA GLN A 692 -30.36 -21.91 3.69
C GLN A 692 -28.93 -21.42 3.62
N LEU A 693 -28.17 -21.58 4.70
CA LEU A 693 -26.73 -21.36 4.67
C LEU A 693 -26.07 -22.36 3.72
N ILE A 694 -25.13 -21.86 2.93
CA ILE A 694 -24.40 -22.64 1.94
C ILE A 694 -22.98 -22.86 2.45
N GLN A 695 -22.47 -24.07 2.24
CA GLN A 695 -21.10 -24.41 2.58
C GLN A 695 -20.11 -23.50 1.82
N GLN A 696 -19.04 -23.09 2.51
CA GLN A 696 -18.13 -22.06 2.02
C GLN A 696 -17.50 -22.45 0.67
N ASP A 697 -17.15 -23.72 0.48
CA ASP A 697 -16.54 -24.25 -0.75
C ASP A 697 -17.46 -24.16 -1.96
N ILE A 698 -18.72 -24.56 -1.81
CA ILE A 698 -19.76 -24.44 -2.85
C ILE A 698 -19.98 -22.98 -3.20
N CYS A 699 -19.99 -22.09 -2.20
CA CYS A 699 -20.11 -20.67 -2.48
C CYS A 699 -18.88 -20.10 -3.19
N SER A 700 -17.67 -20.42 -2.74
CA SER A 700 -16.44 -19.99 -3.39
C SER A 700 -16.39 -20.45 -4.84
N GLU A 701 -16.80 -21.68 -5.15
CA GLU A 701 -16.85 -22.19 -6.52
C GLU A 701 -17.82 -21.40 -7.40
N ALA A 702 -19.03 -21.10 -6.90
CA ALA A 702 -20.04 -20.32 -7.60
C ALA A 702 -19.56 -18.90 -7.98
N TYR A 703 -18.58 -18.38 -7.25
CA TYR A 703 -18.02 -17.04 -7.42
C TYR A 703 -16.55 -17.03 -7.84
N HIS A 704 -16.07 -18.10 -8.51
CA HIS A 704 -14.70 -18.20 -9.04
C HIS A 704 -13.60 -17.88 -8.00
N TYR A 705 -13.80 -18.31 -6.75
CA TYR A 705 -12.89 -18.14 -5.62
C TYR A 705 -12.65 -16.69 -5.17
N MET A 706 -13.60 -15.79 -5.43
CA MET A 706 -13.57 -14.40 -4.92
C MET A 706 -14.09 -14.26 -3.47
N ILE A 707 -14.68 -15.32 -2.89
CA ILE A 707 -15.27 -15.29 -1.55
C ILE A 707 -14.18 -15.42 -0.48
N SER A 708 -14.10 -14.43 0.41
CA SER A 708 -13.16 -14.40 1.54
C SER A 708 -13.70 -15.20 2.75
N PRO A 709 -12.85 -15.67 3.70
CA PRO A 709 -13.32 -16.30 4.94
C PRO A 709 -14.20 -15.37 5.83
N ARG A 710 -14.14 -14.05 5.62
CA ARG A 710 -15.00 -13.06 6.28
C ARG A 710 -16.37 -12.92 5.63
N MET A 711 -16.66 -13.72 4.61
CA MET A 711 -17.94 -13.78 3.93
C MET A 711 -18.59 -15.15 4.16
N LEU A 712 -19.91 -15.18 4.07
CA LEU A 712 -20.72 -16.40 4.04
C LEU A 712 -21.82 -16.25 3.00
N CYS A 713 -22.43 -17.37 2.61
CA CYS A 713 -23.46 -17.36 1.59
C CYS A 713 -24.72 -18.05 2.05
N ALA A 714 -25.85 -17.54 1.58
CA ALA A 714 -27.15 -18.11 1.86
C ALA A 714 -28.05 -18.05 0.61
N GLY A 715 -28.83 -19.10 0.39
CA GLY A 715 -29.76 -19.16 -0.73
C GLY A 715 -30.21 -20.58 -1.04
N TYR A 716 -30.80 -20.76 -2.21
CA TYR A 716 -31.15 -22.06 -2.75
C TYR A 716 -30.52 -22.24 -4.11
N HIS A 717 -30.07 -23.46 -4.40
CA HIS A 717 -29.45 -23.80 -5.69
C HIS A 717 -30.36 -23.46 -6.90
N LYS A 718 -31.68 -23.66 -6.76
CA LYS A 718 -32.68 -23.30 -7.79
C LYS A 718 -32.93 -21.80 -7.93
N GLY A 719 -32.27 -20.95 -7.13
CA GLY A 719 -32.53 -19.52 -7.01
C GLY A 719 -33.91 -19.20 -6.43
N LYS A 720 -34.50 -18.10 -6.92
CA LYS A 720 -35.86 -17.57 -6.62
C LYS A 720 -36.08 -16.88 -5.27
N LYS A 721 -35.27 -17.16 -4.26
CA LYS A 721 -35.33 -16.50 -2.94
C LYS A 721 -33.97 -15.93 -2.62
N ASP A 722 -33.88 -14.61 -2.46
CA ASP A 722 -32.64 -13.90 -2.20
C ASP A 722 -32.93 -12.49 -1.66
N ALA A 723 -31.91 -11.84 -1.09
CA ALA A 723 -31.91 -10.41 -0.84
C ALA A 723 -31.75 -9.65 -2.17
N CYS A 724 -32.27 -8.42 -2.25
CA CYS A 724 -32.10 -7.63 -3.47
C CYS A 724 -31.90 -6.14 -3.17
N GLN A 725 -31.91 -5.30 -4.22
CA GLN A 725 -31.56 -3.88 -4.09
C GLN A 725 -32.44 -3.19 -3.03
N GLY A 726 -31.80 -2.61 -2.01
CA GLY A 726 -32.46 -1.96 -0.87
C GLY A 726 -32.45 -2.80 0.41
N ASP A 727 -32.13 -4.09 0.35
CA ASP A 727 -31.91 -4.93 1.54
C ASP A 727 -30.47 -4.84 2.07
N SER A 728 -29.55 -4.23 1.32
CA SER A 728 -28.15 -3.99 1.69
C SER A 728 -28.01 -3.50 3.13
N GLY A 729 -27.11 -4.11 3.91
CA GLY A 729 -26.92 -3.83 5.33
C GLY A 729 -27.97 -4.42 6.27
N GLY A 730 -29.04 -5.02 5.74
CA GLY A 730 -30.04 -5.75 6.50
C GLY A 730 -29.52 -7.07 7.11
N PRO A 731 -30.25 -7.66 8.06
CA PRO A 731 -29.81 -8.85 8.78
C PRO A 731 -30.00 -10.12 7.96
N LEU A 732 -29.02 -11.02 8.08
CA LEU A 732 -29.23 -12.47 7.95
C LEU A 732 -29.34 -13.05 9.37
N ALA A 733 -30.57 -13.28 9.81
CA ALA A 733 -30.88 -13.75 11.15
C ALA A 733 -31.09 -15.28 11.15
N CYS A 734 -30.38 -16.00 12.00
CA CYS A 734 -30.52 -17.45 12.16
C CYS A 734 -31.14 -17.76 13.53
N LYS A 735 -32.01 -18.78 13.56
CA LYS A 735 -32.70 -19.19 14.78
C LYS A 735 -32.07 -20.45 15.35
N GLU A 736 -31.65 -20.38 16.61
CA GLU A 736 -31.11 -21.52 17.34
C GLU A 736 -32.23 -22.43 17.89
N PRO A 737 -31.92 -23.71 18.24
CA PRO A 737 -32.91 -24.68 18.73
C PRO A 737 -33.70 -24.23 19.97
N ASN A 738 -33.08 -23.43 20.84
CA ASN A 738 -33.71 -22.80 22.02
C ASN A 738 -34.77 -21.73 21.67
N GLY A 739 -34.86 -21.33 20.39
CA GLY A 739 -35.80 -20.33 19.90
C GLY A 739 -35.26 -18.90 19.82
N ARG A 740 -33.99 -18.67 20.15
CA ARG A 740 -33.33 -17.35 20.11
C ARG A 740 -32.76 -17.05 18.73
N TRP A 741 -32.72 -15.76 18.38
CA TRP A 741 -32.22 -15.29 17.09
C TRP A 741 -30.85 -14.61 17.20
N PHE A 742 -29.93 -15.03 16.35
CA PHE A 742 -28.58 -14.50 16.26
C PHE A 742 -28.32 -13.90 14.88
N LEU A 743 -27.50 -12.85 14.85
CA LEU A 743 -27.06 -12.22 13.61
C LEU A 743 -25.89 -13.00 13.02
N ALA A 744 -26.15 -13.79 11.99
CA ALA A 744 -25.11 -14.55 11.30
C ALA A 744 -24.35 -13.69 10.30
N GLY A 745 -25.05 -12.81 9.58
CA GLY A 745 -24.44 -11.96 8.57
C GLY A 745 -25.19 -10.69 8.23
N LEU A 746 -24.57 -9.87 7.38
CA LEU A 746 -25.14 -8.64 6.82
C LEU A 746 -25.26 -8.75 5.31
N VAL A 747 -26.40 -8.37 4.74
CA VAL A 747 -26.59 -8.36 3.28
C VAL A 747 -25.55 -7.45 2.64
N SER A 748 -24.69 -8.01 1.77
CA SER A 748 -23.57 -7.29 1.17
C SER A 748 -23.72 -7.21 -0.35
N TRP A 749 -23.47 -8.30 -1.08
CA TRP A 749 -23.48 -8.32 -2.55
C TRP A 749 -23.93 -9.68 -3.12
N GLY A 750 -24.02 -9.76 -4.45
CA GLY A 750 -24.32 -11.00 -5.17
C GLY A 750 -24.33 -10.80 -6.69
N MET A 751 -24.21 -11.88 -7.47
CA MET A 751 -24.32 -11.82 -8.93
C MET A 751 -25.80 -11.81 -9.37
N GLY A 752 -26.41 -10.62 -9.32
CA GLY A 752 -27.86 -10.46 -9.52
C GLY A 752 -28.66 -10.92 -8.31
N CYS A 753 -29.99 -10.88 -8.40
CA CYS A 753 -30.87 -11.32 -7.30
C CYS A 753 -31.53 -12.64 -7.66
N ALA A 754 -31.37 -13.66 -6.80
CA ALA A 754 -32.09 -14.92 -6.88
C ALA A 754 -31.88 -15.71 -8.19
N ARG A 755 -30.72 -15.55 -8.83
CA ARG A 755 -30.34 -16.30 -10.04
C ARG A 755 -30.03 -17.76 -9.69
N PRO A 756 -30.31 -18.72 -10.58
CA PRO A 756 -29.87 -20.11 -10.40
C PRO A 756 -28.35 -20.17 -10.25
N ASP A 757 -27.88 -21.12 -9.43
CA ASP A 757 -26.45 -21.39 -9.18
C ASP A 757 -25.66 -20.23 -8.56
N HIS A 758 -26.34 -19.17 -8.12
CA HIS A 758 -25.75 -18.03 -7.41
C HIS A 758 -26.46 -17.84 -6.07
N TYR A 759 -25.70 -17.49 -5.04
CA TYR A 759 -26.18 -17.33 -3.67
C TYR A 759 -25.95 -15.90 -3.21
N GLY A 760 -26.80 -15.35 -2.35
CA GLY A 760 -26.52 -14.06 -1.72
C GLY A 760 -25.24 -14.15 -0.89
N VAL A 761 -24.39 -13.13 -0.97
CA VAL A 761 -23.14 -13.02 -0.19
C VAL A 761 -23.34 -12.03 0.95
N TYR A 762 -22.93 -12.45 2.14
CA TYR A 762 -23.12 -11.72 3.39
C TYR A 762 -21.80 -11.57 4.11
N THR A 763 -21.61 -10.43 4.78
CA THR A 763 -20.49 -10.26 5.71
C THR A 763 -20.70 -11.17 6.92
N ARG A 764 -19.73 -12.03 7.25
CA ARG A 764 -19.78 -12.97 8.38
C ARG A 764 -19.52 -12.22 9.69
N ILE A 765 -20.52 -12.13 10.56
CA ILE A 765 -20.42 -11.33 11.79
C ILE A 765 -19.31 -11.83 12.71
N THR A 766 -19.15 -13.14 12.88
CA THR A 766 -18.15 -13.72 13.79
C THR A 766 -16.71 -13.26 13.50
N GLN A 767 -16.41 -12.94 12.24
CA GLN A 767 -15.10 -12.47 11.79
C GLN A 767 -14.88 -10.95 11.95
N VAL A 768 -15.93 -10.17 12.22
CA VAL A 768 -15.85 -8.71 12.41
C VAL A 768 -16.25 -8.27 13.83
N LEU A 769 -16.67 -9.20 14.69
CA LEU A 769 -17.06 -8.96 16.08
C LEU A 769 -15.98 -8.25 16.90
N GLY A 770 -14.69 -8.59 16.71
CA GLY A 770 -13.59 -7.97 17.43
C GLY A 770 -13.54 -6.46 17.23
N TRP A 771 -13.62 -6.03 15.97
CA TRP A 771 -13.71 -4.61 15.61
C TRP A 771 -15.02 -3.97 16.11
N MET A 772 -16.15 -4.67 15.98
CA MET A 772 -17.43 -4.15 16.45
C MET A 772 -17.39 -3.87 17.95
N ASN A 773 -16.93 -4.82 18.76
CA ASN A 773 -16.84 -4.68 20.22
C ASN A 773 -15.87 -3.58 20.62
N GLN A 774 -14.70 -3.49 19.97
CA GLN A 774 -13.73 -2.42 20.21
C GLN A 774 -14.27 -1.02 19.87
N THR A 775 -15.14 -0.93 18.86
CA THR A 775 -15.75 0.35 18.45
C THR A 775 -16.92 0.74 19.35
N MET A 776 -17.63 -0.25 19.90
CA MET A 776 -18.77 -0.05 20.79
C MET A 776 -18.36 0.23 22.25
N SER A 777 -17.15 -0.17 22.66
CA SER A 777 -16.53 0.14 23.95
C SER A 777 -16.05 1.59 24.01
#